data_AF-A0A250FLM2-F1
#
_entry.id   AF-A0A250FLM2-F1
#
_cell.length_a   1.000
_cell.length_b   1.000
_cell.length_c   1.000
_cell.angle_alpha   90.00
_cell.angle_beta   90.00
_cell.angle_gamma   90.00
#
_symmetry.space_group_name_H-M   'P 1'
#
loop_
_entity.id
_entity.type
_entity.pdbx_description
1 polymer ?
#
loop_
_entity_poly.entity_id
_entity_poly.type
_entity_poly.pdbx_seq_one_letter_code
_entity_poly.pdbx_strand_id
1 'polypeptide(L)'
;MQLRELLRNSKISLRTYSICLQQQWHTLEDIRNYYREQGYFMSVENTDTYIEEELKSIIFTTFEESFSDIPYEPSHFSIDTLSPAAQEILQEYIGMLTESLSPRLKTVINTYFRQGVPLQIFCEYALDPLCKSFKMKGIGRRNGGEFHAYFEHIKKFVTALSTITDPEQLPEFKKKFFIQSIYPIEKIPKEVTLLGIFKIADYFLKTPALFDESKIALFSKAFRIYNQTQGAKLKTIGKQMQITHERVRQIRNQAVLDFLSKLTIIQSFETDLFARGQIDISSEVLSLSPEQVQWINQQSHTDFTENFIYFILHIYLERFSIVGNLADVLYLRFSQKKTRHNWKGIYLVSSEIASVLPWEKLVESVSELLKEKVEKDYGLPLNEYLLKFRKADAALCERMIPIVAHVLKGEFSLRVEEGMLIIPRNTYKQIHEYAYEALDILGKPSSVNEITEKVKELYPNTHITHTGVRSALRRAYGFIPMGRSSYFGLKKWEKSIKNFKGGTIRDIVREYLQDKSLPISLKEIIQYLAPYRPNAHSKSVLTNLKADASDTFVFFQRSYVGLKGKEYPEDYEIIIEKAVKKRTWEENYNSLSDFVQKNGRLPMSSEKTPQAIILYRWISVQKNLIKNHRLTPEKEKLFQELIKVKYENTKS
;
A
#
# COMPACT_ATOMS: atom_id res chain seq x y z
N MET A 1 -60.49 -25.21 3.70
CA MET A 1 -60.58 -23.73 3.76
C MET A 1 -61.36 -23.20 2.56
N GLN A 2 -62.25 -22.22 2.75
CA GLN A 2 -63.08 -21.67 1.67
C GLN A 2 -62.29 -20.66 0.81
N LEU A 3 -62.58 -20.57 -0.50
CA LEU A 3 -61.87 -19.64 -1.41
C LEU A 3 -62.01 -18.17 -0.97
N ARG A 4 -63.17 -17.79 -0.41
CA ARG A 4 -63.40 -16.43 0.12
C ARG A 4 -62.50 -16.11 1.31
N GLU A 5 -62.13 -17.11 2.11
CA GLU A 5 -61.22 -16.93 3.26
C GLU A 5 -59.78 -16.76 2.79
N LEU A 6 -59.37 -17.46 1.73
CA LEU A 6 -58.06 -17.27 1.08
C LEU A 6 -57.88 -15.82 0.62
N LEU A 7 -58.89 -15.23 -0.03
CA LEU A 7 -58.85 -13.84 -0.47
C LEU A 7 -58.86 -12.87 0.73
N ARG A 8 -59.73 -13.09 1.72
CA ARG A 8 -59.85 -12.24 2.91
C ARG A 8 -58.56 -12.18 3.73
N ASN A 9 -57.82 -13.28 3.77
CA ASN A 9 -56.53 -13.39 4.46
C ASN A 9 -55.33 -13.01 3.58
N SER A 10 -55.56 -12.42 2.41
CA SER A 10 -54.53 -12.01 1.44
C SER A 10 -53.58 -13.15 1.04
N LYS A 11 -54.07 -14.41 1.04
CA LYS A 11 -53.33 -15.58 0.60
C LYS A 11 -53.34 -15.76 -0.92
N ILE A 12 -54.33 -15.16 -1.59
CA ILE A 12 -54.42 -15.08 -3.04
C ILE A 12 -54.86 -13.69 -3.47
N SER A 13 -54.46 -13.28 -4.67
CA SER A 13 -54.90 -12.04 -5.31
C SER A 13 -56.36 -12.12 -5.78
N LEU A 14 -56.98 -10.95 -5.98
CA LEU A 14 -58.30 -10.83 -6.62
C LEU A 14 -58.35 -11.49 -8.00
N ARG A 15 -57.23 -11.48 -8.73
CA ARG A 15 -57.10 -12.08 -10.06
C ARG A 15 -57.15 -13.60 -9.97
N THR A 16 -56.38 -14.19 -9.05
CA THR A 16 -56.39 -15.64 -8.77
C THR A 16 -57.73 -16.11 -8.22
N TYR A 17 -58.36 -15.33 -7.34
CA TYR A 17 -59.73 -15.59 -6.87
C TYR A 17 -60.75 -15.65 -8.02
N SER A 18 -60.65 -14.71 -8.98
CA SER A 18 -61.55 -14.66 -10.14
C SER A 18 -61.38 -15.86 -11.07
N ILE A 19 -60.13 -16.30 -11.29
CA ILE A 19 -59.84 -17.50 -12.10
C ILE A 19 -60.35 -18.77 -11.40
N CYS A 20 -60.15 -18.90 -10.10
CA CYS A 20 -60.69 -20.03 -9.33
C CYS A 20 -62.22 -20.10 -9.44
N LEU A 21 -62.92 -18.97 -9.37
CA LEU A 21 -64.37 -18.94 -9.56
C LEU A 21 -64.81 -19.32 -10.99
N GLN A 22 -64.06 -18.92 -12.02
CA GLN A 22 -64.34 -19.31 -13.41
C GLN A 22 -64.19 -20.82 -13.62
N GLN A 23 -63.26 -21.46 -12.91
CA GLN A 23 -63.05 -22.91 -12.92
C GLN A 23 -63.94 -23.67 -11.92
N GLN A 24 -64.86 -22.97 -11.24
CA GLN A 24 -65.71 -23.52 -10.17
C GLN A 24 -64.94 -24.14 -8.97
N TRP A 25 -63.72 -23.66 -8.70
CA TRP A 25 -62.97 -24.04 -7.50
C TRP A 25 -63.41 -23.18 -6.32
N HIS A 26 -64.32 -23.70 -5.49
CA HIS A 26 -64.91 -22.95 -4.38
C HIS A 26 -64.15 -23.14 -3.06
N THR A 27 -63.31 -24.18 -2.99
CA THR A 27 -62.53 -24.56 -1.82
C THR A 27 -61.06 -24.77 -2.18
N LEU A 28 -60.19 -24.75 -1.17
CA LEU A 28 -58.77 -25.13 -1.34
C LEU A 28 -58.63 -26.56 -1.88
N GLU A 29 -59.57 -27.46 -1.55
CA GLU A 29 -59.53 -28.85 -2.00
C GLU A 29 -59.82 -28.99 -3.50
N ASP A 30 -60.68 -28.14 -4.06
CA ASP A 30 -60.95 -28.12 -5.50
C ASP A 30 -59.68 -27.75 -6.30
N ILE A 31 -58.90 -26.78 -5.80
CA ILE A 31 -57.62 -26.36 -6.39
C ILE A 31 -56.59 -27.51 -6.30
N ARG A 32 -56.53 -28.21 -5.16
CA ARG A 32 -55.65 -29.37 -4.97
C ARG A 32 -56.01 -30.51 -5.91
N ASN A 33 -57.28 -30.82 -6.07
CA ASN A 33 -57.75 -31.90 -6.93
C ASN A 33 -57.38 -31.65 -8.40
N TYR A 34 -57.57 -30.42 -8.89
CA TYR A 34 -57.12 -30.07 -10.24
C TYR A 34 -55.61 -30.25 -10.41
N TYR A 35 -54.81 -29.81 -9.43
CA TYR A 35 -53.35 -29.97 -9.48
C TYR A 35 -52.91 -31.44 -9.44
N ARG A 36 -53.59 -32.31 -8.68
CA ARG A 36 -53.33 -33.76 -8.64
C ARG A 36 -53.57 -34.41 -10.01
N GLU A 37 -54.61 -33.98 -10.72
CA GLU A 37 -54.95 -34.53 -12.03
C GLU A 37 -54.04 -34.02 -13.16
N GLN A 38 -53.69 -32.73 -13.15
CA GLN A 38 -52.99 -32.08 -14.28
C GLN A 38 -51.50 -31.80 -14.03
N GLY A 39 -51.06 -31.72 -12.78
CA GLY A 39 -49.66 -31.48 -12.37
C GLY A 39 -49.17 -30.03 -12.50
N TYR A 40 -49.96 -29.13 -13.08
CA TYR A 40 -49.69 -27.69 -13.24
C TYR A 40 -51.00 -26.91 -13.49
N PHE A 41 -51.01 -25.59 -13.29
CA PHE A 41 -52.18 -24.73 -13.53
C PHE A 41 -52.10 -23.92 -14.83
N MET A 42 -50.93 -23.88 -15.49
CA MET A 42 -50.70 -23.18 -16.77
C MET A 42 -51.62 -23.63 -17.92
N SER A 43 -52.32 -24.76 -17.78
CA SER A 43 -53.38 -25.20 -18.71
C SER A 43 -54.69 -24.43 -18.57
N VAL A 44 -54.89 -23.68 -17.48
CA VAL A 44 -56.08 -22.87 -17.24
C VAL A 44 -55.97 -21.54 -17.94
N GLU A 45 -57.01 -21.18 -18.68
CA GLU A 45 -57.09 -19.92 -19.42
C GLU A 45 -56.85 -18.71 -18.50
N ASN A 46 -56.06 -17.74 -18.97
CA ASN A 46 -55.64 -16.53 -18.23
C ASN A 46 -54.72 -16.76 -17.01
N THR A 47 -54.15 -17.96 -16.87
CA THR A 47 -53.11 -18.25 -15.87
C THR A 47 -51.72 -17.90 -16.41
N ASP A 48 -51.01 -17.02 -15.70
CA ASP A 48 -49.61 -16.69 -15.96
C ASP A 48 -48.70 -17.24 -14.85
N THR A 49 -47.38 -17.08 -14.99
CA THR A 49 -46.41 -17.61 -14.03
C THR A 49 -46.59 -17.06 -12.61
N TYR A 50 -47.17 -15.86 -12.46
CA TYR A 50 -47.43 -15.30 -11.14
C TYR A 50 -48.60 -16.02 -10.47
N ILE A 51 -49.68 -16.27 -11.21
CA ILE A 51 -50.88 -16.98 -10.72
C ILE A 51 -50.57 -18.46 -10.45
N GLU A 52 -49.76 -19.10 -11.28
CA GLU A 52 -49.25 -20.45 -11.06
C GLU A 52 -48.51 -20.57 -9.71
N GLU A 53 -47.59 -19.64 -9.42
CA GLU A 53 -46.83 -19.64 -8.17
C GLU A 53 -47.72 -19.27 -6.97
N GLU A 54 -48.68 -18.37 -7.15
CA GLU A 54 -49.65 -18.00 -6.11
C GLU A 54 -50.56 -19.20 -5.73
N LEU A 55 -51.10 -19.92 -6.72
CA LEU A 55 -51.87 -21.15 -6.51
C LEU A 55 -51.03 -22.27 -5.89
N LYS A 56 -49.77 -22.43 -6.33
CA LYS A 56 -48.84 -23.39 -5.71
C LYS A 56 -48.56 -23.06 -4.26
N SER A 57 -48.33 -21.79 -3.94
CA SER A 57 -48.03 -21.36 -2.58
C SER A 57 -49.16 -21.72 -1.60
N ILE A 58 -50.42 -21.72 -2.04
CA ILE A 58 -51.58 -22.05 -1.19
C ILE A 58 -51.86 -23.55 -1.07
N ILE A 59 -51.55 -24.36 -2.09
CA ILE A 59 -51.69 -25.82 -1.98
C ILE A 59 -50.54 -26.46 -1.20
N PHE A 60 -49.37 -25.80 -1.15
CA PHE A 60 -48.19 -26.28 -0.43
C PHE A 60 -47.99 -25.63 0.95
N THR A 61 -48.93 -24.83 1.45
CA THR A 61 -48.79 -24.12 2.73
C THR A 61 -49.17 -24.92 3.98
N THR A 62 -49.68 -26.14 3.84
CA THR A 62 -49.88 -27.07 4.96
C THR A 62 -49.23 -28.42 4.64
N PHE A 63 -47.93 -28.49 4.93
CA PHE A 63 -47.09 -29.67 4.79
C PHE A 63 -47.60 -30.89 5.59
N GLU A 64 -48.45 -30.68 6.60
CA GLU A 64 -49.01 -31.73 7.47
C GLU A 64 -50.13 -32.56 6.82
N GLU A 65 -50.88 -32.04 5.86
CA GLU A 65 -52.06 -32.75 5.30
C GLU A 65 -51.71 -33.71 4.14
N SER A 66 -50.50 -33.65 3.60
CA SER A 66 -50.04 -34.52 2.50
C SER A 66 -49.71 -35.96 2.94
N PHE A 67 -49.83 -36.29 4.23
CA PHE A 67 -49.36 -37.55 4.81
C PHE A 67 -50.47 -38.44 5.39
N SER A 68 -51.75 -38.08 5.29
CA SER A 68 -52.84 -38.87 5.88
C SER A 68 -53.20 -40.18 5.15
N ASP A 69 -52.72 -40.39 3.92
CA ASP A 69 -53.17 -41.52 3.07
C ASP A 69 -52.05 -42.51 2.66
N ILE A 70 -50.89 -42.50 3.32
CA ILE A 70 -49.85 -43.51 3.09
C ILE A 70 -49.76 -44.39 4.34
N PRO A 71 -49.98 -45.71 4.25
CA PRO A 71 -49.73 -46.61 5.37
C PRO A 71 -48.24 -46.60 5.67
N TYR A 72 -47.85 -45.88 6.72
CA TYR A 72 -46.50 -45.78 7.23
C TYR A 72 -46.37 -46.64 8.49
N GLU A 73 -45.53 -47.66 8.44
CA GLU A 73 -44.93 -48.23 9.64
C GLU A 73 -43.58 -47.53 9.89
N PRO A 74 -43.42 -46.80 11.01
CA PRO A 74 -42.18 -46.09 11.29
C PRO A 74 -40.99 -47.04 11.45
N SER A 75 -39.91 -46.77 10.73
CA SER A 75 -38.60 -47.22 11.19
C SER A 75 -38.33 -46.57 12.55
N HIS A 76 -37.99 -47.38 13.56
CA HIS A 76 -37.90 -47.09 15.01
C HIS A 76 -37.06 -45.89 15.51
N PHE A 77 -36.66 -44.93 14.67
CA PHE A 77 -35.87 -43.77 15.08
C PHE A 77 -36.74 -42.53 15.28
N SER A 78 -36.80 -42.00 16.51
CA SER A 78 -37.40 -40.68 16.82
C SER A 78 -36.32 -39.71 17.29
N ILE A 79 -36.30 -38.50 16.72
CA ILE A 79 -35.38 -37.42 17.12
C ILE A 79 -35.56 -37.00 18.58
N ASP A 80 -36.74 -37.21 19.14
CA ASP A 80 -37.04 -36.90 20.54
C ASP A 80 -36.22 -37.76 21.52
N THR A 81 -35.59 -38.84 21.03
CA THR A 81 -34.67 -39.66 21.80
C THR A 81 -33.25 -39.09 21.91
N LEU A 82 -32.91 -38.05 21.12
CA LEU A 82 -31.61 -37.38 21.16
C LEU A 82 -31.59 -36.25 22.20
N SER A 83 -30.46 -36.06 22.87
CA SER A 83 -30.25 -34.90 23.77
C SER A 83 -30.22 -33.58 22.98
N PRO A 84 -30.51 -32.43 23.63
CA PRO A 84 -30.44 -31.12 22.95
C PRO A 84 -29.09 -30.84 22.29
N ALA A 85 -27.99 -31.23 22.93
CA ALA A 85 -26.64 -31.11 22.36
C ALA A 85 -26.44 -32.00 21.13
N ALA A 86 -26.98 -33.22 21.14
CA ALA A 86 -26.93 -34.12 19.98
C ALA A 86 -27.80 -33.60 18.81
N GLN A 87 -28.96 -33.00 19.11
CA GLN A 87 -29.81 -32.35 18.10
C GLN A 87 -29.13 -31.13 17.47
N GLU A 88 -28.43 -30.32 18.27
CA GLU A 88 -27.63 -29.19 17.77
C GLU A 88 -26.51 -29.67 16.84
N ILE A 89 -25.79 -30.72 17.23
CA ILE A 89 -24.75 -31.35 16.40
C ILE A 89 -25.34 -31.91 15.10
N LEU A 90 -26.51 -32.55 15.15
CA LEU A 90 -27.19 -33.04 13.95
C LEU A 90 -27.58 -31.89 13.00
N GLN A 91 -28.05 -30.78 13.56
CA GLN A 91 -28.43 -29.59 12.77
C GLN A 91 -27.22 -28.93 12.12
N GLU A 92 -26.10 -28.82 12.85
CA GLU A 92 -24.83 -28.37 12.30
C GLU A 92 -24.33 -29.29 11.19
N TYR A 93 -24.45 -30.62 11.38
CA TYR A 93 -24.03 -31.62 10.41
C TYR A 93 -24.80 -31.50 9.09
N ILE A 94 -26.13 -31.43 9.18
CA ILE A 94 -27.01 -31.23 8.03
C ILE A 94 -26.69 -29.92 7.34
N GLY A 95 -26.46 -28.85 8.12
CA GLY A 95 -26.05 -27.55 7.58
C GLY A 95 -24.76 -27.65 6.78
N MET A 96 -23.74 -28.26 7.36
CA MET A 96 -22.44 -28.48 6.73
C MET A 96 -22.56 -29.35 5.46
N LEU A 97 -23.27 -30.48 5.50
CA LEU A 97 -23.50 -31.32 4.32
C LEU A 97 -24.20 -30.55 3.21
N THR A 98 -25.22 -29.74 3.56
CA THR A 98 -25.96 -28.91 2.60
C THR A 98 -25.06 -27.89 1.92
N GLU A 99 -24.15 -27.26 2.67
CA GLU A 99 -23.15 -26.32 2.15
C GLU A 99 -22.16 -26.97 1.18
N SER A 100 -21.90 -28.27 1.34
CA SER A 100 -21.00 -29.04 0.46
C SER A 100 -21.60 -29.42 -0.89
N LEU A 101 -22.92 -29.28 -1.07
CA LEU A 101 -23.65 -29.66 -2.29
C LEU A 101 -23.40 -28.70 -3.45
N SER A 102 -23.57 -29.20 -4.68
CA SER A 102 -23.60 -28.36 -5.88
C SER A 102 -24.65 -27.23 -5.77
N PRO A 103 -24.41 -26.02 -6.33
CA PRO A 103 -25.31 -24.87 -6.12
C PRO A 103 -26.78 -25.16 -6.47
N ARG A 104 -27.01 -25.92 -7.55
CA ARG A 104 -28.35 -26.31 -7.99
C ARG A 104 -29.03 -27.24 -6.97
N LEU A 105 -28.30 -28.20 -6.43
CA LEU A 105 -28.85 -29.15 -5.46
C LEU A 105 -29.01 -28.53 -4.08
N LYS A 106 -28.08 -27.65 -3.68
CA LYS A 106 -28.20 -26.80 -2.50
C LYS A 106 -29.47 -25.93 -2.55
N THR A 107 -29.78 -25.31 -3.69
CA THR A 107 -31.05 -24.59 -3.87
C THR A 107 -32.23 -25.53 -3.70
N VAL A 108 -32.23 -26.71 -4.31
CA VAL A 108 -33.30 -27.71 -4.14
C VAL A 108 -33.46 -28.11 -2.67
N ILE A 109 -32.37 -28.44 -1.96
CA ILE A 109 -32.43 -28.81 -0.54
C ILE A 109 -32.96 -27.67 0.32
N ASN A 110 -32.48 -26.45 0.12
CA ASN A 110 -32.94 -25.30 0.89
C ASN A 110 -34.42 -24.98 0.61
N THR A 111 -34.82 -24.97 -0.66
CA THR A 111 -36.18 -24.62 -1.08
C THR A 111 -37.20 -25.66 -0.63
N TYR A 112 -36.90 -26.95 -0.75
CA TYR A 112 -37.89 -28.01 -0.51
C TYR A 112 -37.79 -28.64 0.89
N PHE A 113 -36.67 -28.51 1.60
CA PHE A 113 -36.42 -29.31 2.80
C PHE A 113 -35.92 -28.56 4.03
N ARG A 114 -35.27 -27.39 3.90
CA ARG A 114 -34.76 -26.65 5.09
C ARG A 114 -35.54 -25.39 5.43
N GLN A 115 -36.02 -24.64 4.45
CA GLN A 115 -36.61 -23.34 4.72
C GLN A 115 -37.97 -23.48 5.41
N GLY A 116 -38.04 -23.14 6.70
CA GLY A 116 -39.26 -23.20 7.49
C GLY A 116 -39.66 -24.61 7.96
N VAL A 117 -38.78 -25.61 7.78
CA VAL A 117 -39.04 -27.01 8.17
C VAL A 117 -38.33 -27.32 9.50
N PRO A 118 -39.05 -27.78 10.54
CA PRO A 118 -38.45 -28.27 11.77
C PRO A 118 -37.47 -29.44 11.54
N LEU A 119 -36.40 -29.52 12.35
CA LEU A 119 -35.38 -30.57 12.24
C LEU A 119 -35.96 -31.99 12.29
N GLN A 120 -36.97 -32.19 13.13
CA GLN A 120 -37.68 -33.46 13.29
C GLN A 120 -38.29 -33.93 11.97
N ILE A 121 -39.10 -33.08 11.35
CA ILE A 121 -39.77 -33.34 10.08
C ILE A 121 -38.76 -33.60 8.96
N PHE A 122 -37.67 -32.82 8.92
CA PHE A 122 -36.62 -33.02 7.92
C PHE A 122 -35.99 -34.42 8.01
N CYS A 123 -35.69 -34.88 9.22
CA CYS A 123 -35.02 -36.16 9.42
C CYS A 123 -35.97 -37.35 9.28
N GLU A 124 -37.22 -37.24 9.69
CA GLU A 124 -38.26 -38.26 9.38
C GLU A 124 -38.28 -38.54 7.87
N TYR A 125 -38.28 -37.48 7.07
CA TYR A 125 -38.15 -37.58 5.61
C TYR A 125 -36.80 -38.16 5.17
N ALA A 126 -35.68 -37.68 5.71
CA ALA A 126 -34.33 -38.12 5.31
C ALA A 126 -34.09 -39.62 5.56
N LEU A 127 -34.80 -40.18 6.54
CA LEU A 127 -34.69 -41.58 6.95
C LEU A 127 -35.68 -42.49 6.23
N ASP A 128 -36.71 -41.92 5.59
CA ASP A 128 -37.75 -42.62 4.84
C ASP A 128 -37.15 -43.39 3.63
N PRO A 129 -37.36 -44.73 3.55
CA PRO A 129 -36.99 -45.52 2.38
C PRO A 129 -37.53 -45.00 1.04
N LEU A 130 -38.69 -44.35 1.03
CA LEU A 130 -39.38 -43.79 -0.15
C LEU A 130 -38.86 -42.41 -0.58
N CYS A 131 -38.00 -41.76 0.22
CA CYS A 131 -37.31 -40.52 -0.15
C CYS A 131 -36.58 -40.63 -1.51
N LYS A 132 -36.20 -41.85 -1.91
CA LYS A 132 -35.48 -42.16 -3.15
C LYS A 132 -36.34 -42.04 -4.43
N SER A 133 -37.67 -41.98 -4.31
CA SER A 133 -38.60 -42.05 -5.46
C SER A 133 -39.18 -40.72 -5.94
N PHE A 134 -38.93 -39.60 -5.26
CA PHE A 134 -39.56 -38.32 -5.61
C PHE A 134 -38.99 -37.69 -6.89
N LYS A 135 -39.85 -37.48 -7.90
CA LYS A 135 -39.53 -36.67 -9.08
C LYS A 135 -39.68 -35.18 -8.74
N MET A 136 -38.59 -34.52 -8.34
CA MET A 136 -38.59 -33.09 -8.00
C MET A 136 -37.96 -32.22 -9.10
N LYS A 137 -38.58 -31.06 -9.38
CA LYS A 137 -38.05 -30.07 -10.32
C LYS A 137 -36.71 -29.53 -9.82
N GLY A 138 -35.64 -29.83 -10.55
CA GLY A 138 -34.27 -29.47 -10.18
C GLY A 138 -33.33 -30.67 -10.01
N ILE A 139 -33.89 -31.86 -9.80
CA ILE A 139 -33.18 -33.14 -9.73
C ILE A 139 -33.33 -33.85 -11.08
N GLY A 140 -32.21 -34.23 -11.69
CA GLY A 140 -32.15 -34.97 -12.95
C GLY A 140 -30.95 -35.92 -12.99
N ARG A 141 -30.72 -36.57 -14.13
CA ARG A 141 -29.65 -37.59 -14.28
C ARG A 141 -28.26 -37.15 -13.81
N ARG A 142 -27.93 -35.85 -13.89
CA ARG A 142 -26.59 -35.33 -13.52
C ARG A 142 -26.38 -35.12 -12.01
N ASN A 143 -27.43 -34.93 -11.22
CA ASN A 143 -27.32 -34.61 -9.79
C ASN A 143 -28.13 -35.57 -8.87
N GLY A 144 -28.85 -36.55 -9.45
CA GLY A 144 -29.58 -37.56 -8.67
C GLY A 144 -28.69 -38.44 -7.80
N GLY A 145 -27.46 -38.75 -8.23
CA GLY A 145 -26.49 -39.49 -7.41
C GLY A 145 -26.01 -38.70 -6.18
N GLU A 146 -25.75 -37.40 -6.36
CA GLU A 146 -25.37 -36.48 -5.28
C GLU A 146 -26.53 -36.30 -4.27
N PHE A 147 -27.77 -36.20 -4.77
CA PHE A 147 -28.98 -36.15 -3.94
C PHE A 147 -29.15 -37.41 -3.08
N HIS A 148 -28.94 -38.59 -3.68
CA HIS A 148 -29.05 -39.84 -2.94
C HIS A 148 -27.96 -39.97 -1.86
N ALA A 149 -26.71 -39.64 -2.21
CA ALA A 149 -25.59 -39.69 -1.27
C ALA A 149 -25.81 -38.77 -0.06
N TYR A 150 -26.40 -37.59 -0.27
CA TYR A 150 -26.72 -36.65 0.81
C TYR A 150 -27.62 -37.27 1.89
N PHE A 151 -28.73 -37.89 1.51
CA PHE A 151 -29.64 -38.52 2.48
C PHE A 151 -29.06 -39.79 3.11
N GLU A 152 -28.30 -40.59 2.36
CA GLU A 152 -27.58 -41.75 2.92
C GLU A 152 -26.55 -41.34 3.98
N HIS A 153 -25.85 -40.21 3.79
CA HIS A 153 -24.92 -39.69 4.80
C HIS A 153 -25.65 -39.22 6.06
N ILE A 154 -26.78 -38.52 5.92
CA ILE A 154 -27.63 -38.15 7.07
C ILE A 154 -28.10 -39.40 7.81
N LYS A 155 -28.58 -40.42 7.10
CA LYS A 155 -29.03 -41.67 7.71
C LYS A 155 -27.93 -42.37 8.51
N LYS A 156 -26.72 -42.47 7.95
CA LYS A 156 -25.57 -43.03 8.66
C LYS A 156 -25.19 -42.19 9.87
N PHE A 157 -25.20 -40.86 9.75
CA PHE A 157 -24.90 -39.94 10.84
C PHE A 157 -25.87 -40.13 12.01
N VAL A 158 -27.15 -40.08 11.71
CA VAL A 158 -28.22 -40.25 12.70
C VAL A 158 -28.10 -41.60 13.42
N THR A 159 -27.83 -42.68 12.68
CA THR A 159 -27.66 -44.03 13.24
C THR A 159 -26.42 -44.13 14.15
N ALA A 160 -25.35 -43.41 13.83
CA ALA A 160 -24.14 -43.41 14.65
C ALA A 160 -24.24 -42.45 15.85
N LEU A 161 -24.95 -41.33 15.70
CA LEU A 161 -25.21 -40.38 16.78
C LEU A 161 -26.11 -41.01 17.85
N SER A 162 -27.07 -41.84 17.45
CA SER A 162 -28.02 -42.50 18.36
C SER A 162 -27.39 -43.55 19.27
N THR A 163 -26.17 -44.01 18.99
CA THR A 163 -25.44 -44.96 19.86
C THR A 163 -24.66 -44.27 20.97
N ILE A 164 -24.56 -42.94 20.96
CA ILE A 164 -23.82 -42.16 21.96
C ILE A 164 -24.74 -41.87 23.15
N THR A 165 -24.36 -42.40 24.30
CA THR A 165 -25.11 -42.23 25.56
C THR A 165 -24.46 -41.21 26.50
N ASP A 166 -23.18 -40.91 26.31
CA ASP A 166 -22.39 -39.99 27.13
C ASP A 166 -22.18 -38.64 26.41
N PRO A 167 -22.69 -37.51 26.95
CA PRO A 167 -22.51 -36.18 26.35
C PRO A 167 -21.05 -35.73 26.20
N GLU A 168 -20.12 -36.23 27.01
CA GLU A 168 -18.69 -35.85 26.88
C GLU A 168 -18.05 -36.40 25.60
N GLN A 169 -18.65 -37.44 25.00
CA GLN A 169 -18.17 -38.05 23.74
C GLN A 169 -18.68 -37.33 22.49
N LEU A 170 -19.67 -36.44 22.63
CA LEU A 170 -20.27 -35.71 21.51
C LEU A 170 -19.28 -34.82 20.74
N PRO A 171 -18.37 -34.05 21.38
CA PRO A 171 -17.38 -33.24 20.66
C PRO A 171 -16.42 -34.09 19.83
N GLU A 172 -15.94 -35.21 20.39
CA GLU A 172 -15.03 -36.13 19.69
C GLU A 172 -15.74 -36.86 18.55
N PHE A 173 -16.98 -37.29 18.76
CA PHE A 173 -17.83 -37.84 17.71
C PHE A 173 -18.10 -36.84 16.59
N LYS A 174 -18.49 -35.59 16.93
CA LYS A 174 -18.71 -34.51 15.96
C LYS A 174 -17.47 -34.36 15.09
N LYS A 175 -16.29 -34.23 15.69
CA LYS A 175 -15.01 -34.08 14.98
C LYS A 175 -14.72 -35.27 14.07
N LYS A 176 -14.88 -36.50 14.57
CA LYS A 176 -14.59 -37.73 13.83
C LYS A 176 -15.57 -37.97 12.68
N PHE A 177 -16.85 -37.83 12.94
CA PHE A 177 -17.91 -38.21 12.00
C PHE A 177 -18.18 -37.15 10.94
N PHE A 178 -18.17 -35.84 11.28
CA PHE A 178 -18.38 -34.76 10.29
C PHE A 178 -17.39 -34.87 9.14
N ILE A 179 -16.15 -35.23 9.46
CA ILE A 179 -15.08 -35.24 8.48
C ILE A 179 -15.06 -36.55 7.67
N GLN A 180 -15.36 -37.68 8.31
CA GLN A 180 -15.44 -39.01 7.65
C GLN A 180 -16.63 -39.16 6.70
N SER A 181 -17.70 -38.41 6.92
CA SER A 181 -18.97 -38.67 6.24
C SER A 181 -19.16 -37.86 4.95
N ILE A 182 -18.43 -36.76 4.74
CA ILE A 182 -18.40 -36.06 3.44
C ILE A 182 -17.37 -36.71 2.51
N TYR A 183 -16.30 -37.26 3.09
CA TYR A 183 -15.12 -37.72 2.39
C TYR A 183 -14.68 -39.07 2.96
N PRO A 184 -14.64 -40.14 2.16
CA PRO A 184 -14.20 -41.44 2.66
C PRO A 184 -12.69 -41.37 2.95
N ILE A 185 -12.34 -41.01 4.19
CA ILE A 185 -10.96 -40.93 4.69
C ILE A 185 -10.24 -42.26 4.47
N GLU A 186 -10.98 -43.37 4.50
CA GLU A 186 -10.47 -44.73 4.27
C GLU A 186 -9.86 -44.92 2.87
N LYS A 187 -10.16 -44.02 1.91
CA LYS A 187 -9.57 -44.05 0.57
C LYS A 187 -8.22 -43.34 0.48
N ILE A 188 -7.79 -42.62 1.51
CA ILE A 188 -6.49 -41.94 1.52
C ILE A 188 -5.40 -42.97 1.86
N PRO A 189 -4.35 -43.12 1.02
CA PRO A 189 -3.27 -44.05 1.30
C PRO A 189 -2.58 -43.76 2.64
N LYS A 190 -2.23 -44.81 3.39
CA LYS A 190 -1.59 -44.67 4.71
C LYS A 190 -0.28 -43.89 4.61
N GLU A 191 0.47 -44.09 3.52
CA GLU A 191 1.72 -43.41 3.23
C GLU A 191 1.54 -41.89 3.10
N VAL A 192 0.38 -41.44 2.62
CA VAL A 192 0.02 -40.00 2.54
C VAL A 192 -0.28 -39.47 3.94
N THR A 193 -1.06 -40.21 4.74
CA THR A 193 -1.42 -39.78 6.09
C THR A 193 -0.22 -39.68 7.03
N LEU A 194 0.77 -40.58 6.89
CA LEU A 194 2.02 -40.57 7.68
C LEU A 194 2.90 -39.33 7.41
N LEU A 195 2.75 -38.70 6.25
CA LEU A 195 3.48 -37.48 5.87
C LEU A 195 2.78 -36.19 6.34
N GLY A 196 1.63 -36.31 7.02
CA GLY A 196 0.95 -35.21 7.70
C GLY A 196 0.03 -34.35 6.82
N ILE A 197 -0.54 -33.32 7.45
CA ILE A 197 -1.66 -32.53 6.92
C ILE A 197 -1.37 -31.84 5.58
N PHE A 198 -0.14 -31.39 5.34
CA PHE A 198 0.24 -30.76 4.08
C PHE A 198 0.29 -31.78 2.95
N LYS A 199 0.75 -33.01 3.21
CA LYS A 199 0.75 -34.06 2.19
C LYS A 199 -0.65 -34.55 1.86
N ILE A 200 -1.54 -34.57 2.85
CA ILE A 200 -2.96 -34.84 2.64
C ILE A 200 -3.59 -33.75 1.76
N ALA A 201 -3.32 -32.47 2.04
CA ALA A 201 -3.76 -31.37 1.18
C ALA A 201 -3.20 -31.49 -0.26
N ASP A 202 -1.91 -31.82 -0.40
CA ASP A 202 -1.27 -32.08 -1.71
C ASP A 202 -1.95 -33.21 -2.48
N TYR A 203 -2.29 -34.30 -1.79
CA TYR A 203 -3.01 -35.44 -2.37
C TYR A 203 -4.38 -35.01 -2.89
N PHE A 204 -5.14 -34.24 -2.13
CA PHE A 204 -6.44 -33.74 -2.57
C PHE A 204 -6.34 -32.78 -3.76
N LEU A 205 -5.29 -31.97 -3.83
CA LEU A 205 -5.07 -31.04 -4.96
C LEU A 205 -4.63 -31.74 -6.25
N LYS A 206 -4.17 -32.99 -6.17
CA LYS A 206 -3.64 -33.76 -7.31
C LYS A 206 -4.52 -34.94 -7.74
N THR A 207 -5.46 -35.36 -6.91
CA THR A 207 -6.30 -36.53 -7.17
C THR A 207 -7.78 -36.17 -7.15
N PRO A 208 -8.63 -36.87 -7.92
CA PRO A 208 -10.07 -36.60 -7.97
C PRO A 208 -10.83 -37.04 -6.70
N ALA A 209 -10.13 -37.14 -5.56
CA ALA A 209 -10.70 -37.47 -4.27
C ALA A 209 -11.58 -36.34 -3.71
N LEU A 210 -11.20 -35.08 -3.94
CA LEU A 210 -11.87 -33.90 -3.37
C LEU A 210 -12.37 -32.90 -4.42
N PHE A 211 -11.62 -32.76 -5.51
CA PHE A 211 -11.91 -31.84 -6.61
C PHE A 211 -12.07 -32.61 -7.92
N ASP A 212 -12.88 -32.11 -8.84
CA ASP A 212 -12.99 -32.71 -10.17
C ASP A 212 -11.68 -32.52 -10.98
N GLU A 213 -11.45 -33.40 -11.96
CA GLU A 213 -10.25 -33.37 -12.82
C GLU A 213 -10.07 -32.02 -13.53
N SER A 214 -11.18 -31.35 -13.87
CA SER A 214 -11.18 -30.04 -14.51
C SER A 214 -10.54 -28.97 -13.61
N LYS A 215 -10.89 -28.97 -12.32
CA LYS A 215 -10.34 -28.08 -11.29
C LYS A 215 -8.89 -28.43 -11.00
N ILE A 216 -8.56 -29.72 -10.85
CA ILE A 216 -7.18 -30.17 -10.62
C ILE A 216 -6.25 -29.69 -11.74
N ALA A 217 -6.67 -29.86 -13.00
CA ALA A 217 -5.91 -29.39 -14.16
C ALA A 217 -5.73 -27.86 -14.22
N LEU A 218 -6.62 -27.11 -13.55
CA LEU A 218 -6.55 -25.66 -13.44
C LEU A 218 -5.57 -25.20 -12.35
N PHE A 219 -5.48 -25.93 -11.23
CA PHE A 219 -4.73 -25.50 -10.04
C PHE A 219 -3.28 -25.14 -10.34
N SER A 220 -2.56 -26.04 -11.01
CA SER A 220 -1.16 -25.84 -11.42
C SER A 220 -0.94 -24.76 -12.47
N LYS A 221 -2.00 -24.18 -13.06
CA LYS A 221 -1.89 -23.15 -14.11
C LYS A 221 -2.35 -21.78 -13.63
N ALA A 222 -3.26 -21.76 -12.66
CA ALA A 222 -3.97 -20.56 -12.22
C ALA A 222 -3.55 -20.08 -10.82
N PHE A 223 -2.98 -20.95 -9.98
CA PHE A 223 -2.69 -20.66 -8.59
C PHE A 223 -1.22 -20.81 -8.19
N ARG A 224 -0.75 -19.95 -7.27
CA ARG A 224 0.58 -19.97 -6.65
C ARG A 224 0.64 -20.99 -5.51
N ILE A 225 0.32 -22.25 -5.82
CA ILE A 225 0.35 -23.34 -4.84
C ILE A 225 1.79 -23.82 -4.62
N TYR A 226 2.55 -24.04 -5.71
CA TYR A 226 3.91 -24.56 -5.65
C TYR A 226 4.96 -23.53 -6.08
N ASN A 227 6.17 -23.58 -5.51
CA ASN A 227 7.23 -22.59 -5.77
C ASN A 227 7.64 -22.54 -7.24
N GLN A 228 7.69 -23.68 -7.93
CA GLN A 228 8.12 -23.77 -9.34
C GLN A 228 6.99 -23.60 -10.37
N THR A 229 5.83 -23.06 -9.99
CA THR A 229 4.66 -23.02 -10.89
C THR A 229 4.75 -21.91 -11.95
N GLN A 230 4.80 -22.27 -13.23
CA GLN A 230 4.75 -21.33 -14.35
C GLN A 230 3.30 -20.96 -14.72
N GLY A 231 2.87 -19.76 -14.33
CA GLY A 231 1.50 -19.30 -14.55
C GLY A 231 1.15 -18.92 -15.98
N ALA A 232 -0.01 -19.36 -16.44
CA ALA A 232 -0.56 -19.04 -17.77
C ALA A 232 -1.60 -17.90 -17.71
N LYS A 233 -1.76 -17.16 -18.82
CA LYS A 233 -2.87 -16.19 -18.95
C LYS A 233 -4.20 -16.97 -19.04
N LEU A 234 -5.28 -16.41 -18.49
CA LEU A 234 -6.63 -17.04 -18.53
C LEU A 234 -7.06 -17.43 -19.95
N LYS A 235 -6.72 -16.61 -20.96
CA LYS A 235 -6.98 -16.91 -22.37
C LYS A 235 -6.22 -18.16 -22.85
N THR A 236 -4.98 -18.35 -22.41
CA THR A 236 -4.17 -19.53 -22.74
C THR A 236 -4.73 -20.77 -22.06
N ILE A 237 -5.10 -20.66 -20.78
CA ILE A 237 -5.74 -21.75 -20.03
C ILE A 237 -7.05 -22.17 -20.72
N GLY A 238 -7.88 -21.20 -21.10
CA GLY A 238 -9.15 -21.45 -21.78
C GLY A 238 -8.96 -22.21 -23.10
N LYS A 239 -7.95 -21.85 -23.90
CA LYS A 239 -7.60 -22.61 -25.11
C LYS A 239 -7.21 -24.06 -24.81
N GLN A 240 -6.37 -24.28 -23.80
CA GLN A 240 -5.92 -25.64 -23.43
C GLN A 240 -7.05 -26.50 -22.88
N MET A 241 -7.98 -25.91 -22.14
CA MET A 241 -9.13 -26.59 -21.53
C MET A 241 -10.39 -26.56 -22.42
N GLN A 242 -10.30 -26.01 -23.63
CA GLN A 242 -11.42 -25.85 -24.56
C GLN A 242 -12.65 -25.12 -23.95
N ILE A 243 -12.41 -24.11 -23.12
CA ILE A 243 -13.45 -23.28 -22.48
C ILE A 243 -13.14 -21.78 -22.63
N THR A 244 -14.14 -20.93 -22.45
CA THR A 244 -13.95 -19.48 -22.54
C THR A 244 -13.06 -18.96 -21.41
N HIS A 245 -12.31 -17.88 -21.67
CA HIS A 245 -11.48 -17.24 -20.63
C HIS A 245 -12.32 -16.79 -19.41
N GLU A 246 -13.57 -16.39 -19.64
CA GLU A 246 -14.52 -16.03 -18.60
C GLU A 246 -14.91 -17.25 -17.76
N ARG A 247 -15.13 -18.40 -18.40
CA ARG A 247 -15.40 -19.64 -17.69
C ARG A 247 -14.22 -20.07 -16.82
N VAL A 248 -12.98 -19.93 -17.30
CA VAL A 248 -11.77 -20.17 -16.49
C VAL A 248 -11.75 -19.26 -15.26
N ARG A 249 -12.08 -17.96 -15.42
CA ARG A 249 -12.14 -17.01 -14.31
C ARG A 249 -13.15 -17.45 -13.25
N GLN A 250 -14.34 -17.87 -13.67
CA GLN A 250 -15.40 -18.35 -12.78
C GLN A 250 -14.96 -19.61 -12.01
N ILE A 251 -14.40 -20.61 -12.70
CA ILE A 251 -13.91 -21.85 -12.06
C ILE A 251 -12.79 -21.51 -11.06
N ARG A 252 -11.87 -20.62 -11.42
CA ARG A 252 -10.79 -20.18 -10.53
C ARG A 252 -11.31 -19.50 -9.27
N ASN A 253 -12.26 -18.58 -9.41
CA ASN A 253 -12.85 -17.91 -8.24
C ASN A 253 -13.61 -18.89 -7.34
N GLN A 254 -14.36 -19.82 -7.94
CA GLN A 254 -15.06 -20.85 -7.19
C GLN A 254 -14.08 -21.79 -6.47
N ALA A 255 -12.95 -22.13 -7.09
CA ALA A 255 -11.95 -23.01 -6.50
C ALA A 255 -11.36 -22.46 -5.19
N VAL A 256 -11.21 -21.15 -5.02
CA VAL A 256 -10.77 -20.57 -3.71
C VAL A 256 -11.79 -20.86 -2.62
N LEU A 257 -13.09 -20.68 -2.92
CA LEU A 257 -14.18 -20.98 -1.99
C LEU A 257 -14.22 -22.48 -1.68
N ASP A 258 -14.03 -23.31 -2.71
CA ASP A 258 -13.97 -24.76 -2.56
C ASP A 258 -12.75 -25.19 -1.74
N PHE A 259 -11.61 -24.52 -1.83
CA PHE A 259 -10.46 -24.80 -0.98
C PHE A 259 -10.80 -24.56 0.49
N LEU A 260 -11.37 -23.40 0.81
CA LEU A 260 -11.74 -23.05 2.18
C LEU A 260 -12.76 -24.02 2.78
N SER A 261 -13.78 -24.42 2.03
CA SER A 261 -14.81 -25.33 2.55
C SER A 261 -14.37 -26.79 2.54
N LYS A 262 -13.77 -27.27 1.45
CA LYS A 262 -13.49 -28.69 1.26
C LYS A 262 -12.23 -29.16 1.96
N LEU A 263 -11.20 -28.32 2.08
CA LEU A 263 -9.96 -28.74 2.75
C LEU A 263 -10.09 -28.78 4.27
N THR A 264 -11.21 -28.33 4.86
CA THR A 264 -11.49 -28.48 6.31
C THR A 264 -11.31 -29.91 6.81
N ILE A 265 -11.46 -30.92 5.93
CA ILE A 265 -11.12 -32.32 6.22
C ILE A 265 -9.74 -32.51 6.84
N ILE A 266 -8.75 -31.67 6.53
CA ILE A 266 -7.42 -31.85 7.11
C ILE A 266 -7.42 -31.78 8.64
N GLN A 267 -8.42 -31.13 9.25
CA GLN A 267 -8.60 -31.03 10.71
C GLN A 267 -8.92 -32.37 11.39
N SER A 268 -9.34 -33.42 10.65
CA SER A 268 -9.56 -34.76 11.24
C SER A 268 -8.27 -35.50 11.50
N PHE A 269 -7.16 -35.05 10.92
CA PHE A 269 -5.88 -35.72 11.06
C PHE A 269 -5.12 -35.09 12.21
N GLU A 270 -4.71 -35.94 13.14
CA GLU A 270 -3.79 -35.54 14.21
C GLU A 270 -2.45 -35.11 13.60
N THR A 271 -1.82 -34.12 14.24
CA THR A 271 -0.51 -33.65 13.82
C THR A 271 0.35 -33.31 15.02
N ASP A 272 1.58 -33.81 15.01
CA ASP A 272 2.66 -33.44 15.92
C ASP A 272 3.57 -32.34 15.30
N LEU A 273 3.19 -31.83 14.12
CA LEU A 273 3.96 -30.90 13.31
C LEU A 273 4.40 -29.66 14.09
N PHE A 274 3.50 -29.06 14.89
CA PHE A 274 3.79 -27.82 15.61
C PHE A 274 4.88 -28.03 16.66
N ALA A 275 4.81 -29.13 17.41
CA ALA A 275 5.82 -29.47 18.41
C ALA A 275 7.17 -29.78 17.75
N ARG A 276 7.18 -30.61 16.70
CA ARG A 276 8.42 -31.00 16.01
C ARG A 276 9.07 -29.87 15.23
N GLY A 277 8.26 -29.01 14.62
CA GLY A 277 8.71 -27.84 13.86
C GLY A 277 8.99 -26.60 14.71
N GLN A 278 8.79 -26.70 16.04
CA GLN A 278 8.90 -25.58 16.98
C GLN A 278 8.08 -24.35 16.53
N ILE A 279 6.87 -24.60 16.01
CA ILE A 279 5.98 -23.58 15.48
C ILE A 279 5.14 -23.05 16.64
N ASP A 280 5.32 -21.78 16.97
CA ASP A 280 4.51 -21.12 18.01
C ASP A 280 3.10 -20.80 17.50
N ILE A 281 2.12 -21.50 18.07
CA ILE A 281 0.69 -21.28 17.83
C ILE A 281 0.00 -20.56 19.00
N SER A 282 0.76 -20.20 20.04
CA SER A 282 0.27 -19.54 21.26
C SER A 282 0.24 -18.00 21.11
N SER A 283 1.10 -17.44 20.25
CA SER A 283 1.12 -16.02 19.90
C SER A 283 -0.16 -15.55 19.19
N GLU A 284 -0.39 -14.23 19.20
CA GLU A 284 -1.47 -13.56 18.45
C GLU A 284 -1.20 -13.50 16.95
N VAL A 285 0.04 -13.75 16.52
CA VAL A 285 0.45 -13.86 15.13
C VAL A 285 1.22 -15.15 14.94
N LEU A 286 0.83 -15.92 13.93
CA LEU A 286 1.59 -17.08 13.50
C LEU A 286 2.54 -16.63 12.38
N SER A 287 3.84 -16.72 12.67
CA SER A 287 4.90 -16.45 11.71
C SER A 287 5.85 -17.64 11.62
N LEU A 288 6.23 -18.01 10.40
CA LEU A 288 7.18 -19.06 10.11
C LEU A 288 8.51 -18.46 9.68
N SER A 289 9.62 -19.02 10.17
CA SER A 289 10.95 -18.71 9.63
C SER A 289 11.14 -19.37 8.26
N PRO A 290 12.07 -18.87 7.42
CA PRO A 290 12.42 -19.53 6.16
C PRO A 290 12.81 -21.01 6.34
N GLU A 291 13.50 -21.33 7.43
CA GLU A 291 13.90 -22.69 7.79
C GLU A 291 12.69 -23.56 8.14
N GLN A 292 11.70 -23.02 8.86
CA GLN A 292 10.46 -23.73 9.18
C GLN A 292 9.64 -24.01 7.92
N VAL A 293 9.52 -23.04 7.00
CA VAL A 293 8.84 -23.23 5.71
C VAL A 293 9.51 -24.33 4.89
N GLN A 294 10.84 -24.31 4.83
CA GLN A 294 11.61 -25.35 4.15
C GLN A 294 11.43 -26.72 4.81
N TRP A 295 11.48 -26.78 6.15
CA TRP A 295 11.30 -27.99 6.92
C TRP A 295 9.91 -28.61 6.71
N ILE A 296 8.84 -27.81 6.75
CA ILE A 296 7.46 -28.28 6.49
C ILE A 296 7.37 -28.98 5.14
N ASN A 297 7.91 -28.35 4.09
CA ASN A 297 7.90 -28.91 2.75
C ASN A 297 8.72 -30.20 2.63
N GLN A 298 9.89 -30.24 3.28
CA GLN A 298 10.74 -31.43 3.31
C GLN A 298 10.07 -32.60 4.02
N GLN A 299 9.47 -32.39 5.20
CA GLN A 299 8.79 -33.45 5.95
C GLN A 299 7.55 -33.97 5.22
N SER A 300 6.83 -33.09 4.55
CA SER A 300 5.57 -33.45 3.87
C SER A 300 5.77 -33.94 2.43
N HIS A 301 7.01 -33.91 1.91
CA HIS A 301 7.33 -34.21 0.52
C HIS A 301 6.47 -33.34 -0.45
N THR A 302 6.45 -32.04 -0.19
CA THR A 302 5.73 -31.02 -0.96
C THR A 302 6.68 -29.90 -1.42
N ASP A 303 6.19 -29.02 -2.29
CA ASP A 303 6.89 -27.80 -2.72
C ASP A 303 5.97 -26.58 -2.64
N PHE A 304 5.19 -26.48 -1.56
CA PHE A 304 4.24 -25.40 -1.39
C PHE A 304 4.94 -24.05 -1.19
N THR A 305 4.30 -22.99 -1.70
CA THR A 305 4.68 -21.62 -1.38
C THR A 305 4.37 -21.32 0.09
N GLU A 306 5.13 -20.41 0.69
CA GLU A 306 4.89 -19.95 2.07
C GLU A 306 3.45 -19.47 2.28
N ASN A 307 2.92 -18.66 1.35
CA ASN A 307 1.55 -18.18 1.40
C ASN A 307 0.52 -19.31 1.35
N PHE A 308 0.77 -20.36 0.59
CA PHE A 308 -0.12 -21.51 0.55
C PHE A 308 -0.01 -22.37 1.81
N ILE A 309 1.16 -22.42 2.45
CA ILE A 309 1.34 -23.00 3.78
C ILE A 309 0.50 -22.25 4.81
N TYR A 310 0.58 -20.91 4.87
CA TYR A 310 -0.30 -20.12 5.75
C TYR A 310 -1.79 -20.34 5.45
N PHE A 311 -2.15 -20.47 4.17
CA PHE A 311 -3.53 -20.81 3.80
C PHE A 311 -3.99 -22.15 4.38
N ILE A 312 -3.17 -23.20 4.28
CA ILE A 312 -3.46 -24.52 4.89
C ILE A 312 -3.52 -24.41 6.42
N LEU A 313 -2.58 -23.68 7.03
CA LEU A 313 -2.54 -23.48 8.48
C LEU A 313 -3.76 -22.72 8.99
N HIS A 314 -4.27 -21.73 8.25
CA HIS A 314 -5.54 -21.07 8.59
C HIS A 314 -6.71 -22.07 8.64
N ILE A 315 -6.78 -22.98 7.68
CA ILE A 315 -7.82 -24.01 7.66
C ILE A 315 -7.64 -24.96 8.84
N TYR A 316 -6.41 -25.34 9.17
CA TYR A 316 -6.16 -26.27 10.28
C TYR A 316 -6.36 -25.62 11.67
N LEU A 317 -5.99 -24.35 11.83
CA LEU A 317 -5.97 -23.64 13.12
C LEU A 317 -7.07 -22.58 13.19
N GLU A 318 -8.22 -22.95 13.75
CA GLU A 318 -9.41 -22.08 13.86
C GLU A 318 -9.19 -20.77 14.63
N ARG A 319 -8.17 -20.73 15.51
CA ARG A 319 -7.79 -19.52 16.25
C ARG A 319 -7.35 -18.37 15.35
N PHE A 320 -6.83 -18.65 14.16
CA PHE A 320 -6.23 -17.65 13.29
C PHE A 320 -7.14 -17.33 12.10
N SER A 321 -7.26 -16.04 11.82
CA SER A 321 -7.91 -15.49 10.64
C SER A 321 -6.87 -14.96 9.66
N ILE A 322 -7.20 -15.03 8.37
CA ILE A 322 -6.37 -14.46 7.31
C ILE A 322 -6.55 -12.94 7.29
N VAL A 323 -5.43 -12.23 7.42
CA VAL A 323 -5.29 -10.83 7.03
C VAL A 323 -4.63 -10.80 5.66
N GLY A 324 -5.35 -10.28 4.68
CA GLY A 324 -4.88 -10.16 3.31
C GLY A 324 -5.91 -10.60 2.27
N ASN A 325 -5.62 -10.37 0.99
CA ASN A 325 -6.52 -10.77 -0.09
C ASN A 325 -6.06 -12.05 -0.79
N LEU A 326 -6.78 -13.15 -0.58
CA LEU A 326 -6.48 -14.45 -1.17
C LEU A 326 -6.31 -14.41 -2.70
N ALA A 327 -7.12 -13.63 -3.41
CA ALA A 327 -7.03 -13.56 -4.87
C ALA A 327 -5.74 -12.85 -5.34
N ASP A 328 -5.28 -11.82 -4.62
CA ASP A 328 -4.03 -11.13 -4.96
C ASP A 328 -2.81 -12.04 -4.73
N VAL A 329 -2.86 -12.86 -3.69
CA VAL A 329 -1.72 -13.66 -3.24
C VAL A 329 -1.69 -15.02 -3.94
N LEU A 330 -2.83 -15.74 -3.98
CA LEU A 330 -2.90 -17.10 -4.50
C LEU A 330 -3.04 -17.16 -6.02
N TYR A 331 -3.47 -16.11 -6.72
CA TYR A 331 -3.54 -16.17 -8.19
C TYR A 331 -2.18 -15.91 -8.83
N LEU A 332 -1.76 -16.80 -9.74
CA LEU A 332 -0.51 -16.62 -10.49
C LEU A 332 -0.50 -15.34 -11.32
N ARG A 333 -1.64 -15.05 -11.98
CA ARG A 333 -1.86 -13.84 -12.76
C ARG A 333 -3.25 -13.26 -12.46
N PHE A 334 -3.28 -11.99 -12.08
CA PHE A 334 -4.50 -11.22 -11.92
C PHE A 334 -4.28 -9.77 -12.37
N SER A 335 -5.38 -9.07 -12.67
CA SER A 335 -5.33 -7.65 -12.99
C SER A 335 -5.19 -6.87 -11.68
N GLN A 336 -4.06 -6.18 -11.50
CA GLN A 336 -3.86 -5.29 -10.36
C GLN A 336 -4.99 -4.27 -10.29
N LYS A 337 -5.55 -4.12 -9.09
CA LYS A 337 -6.60 -3.14 -8.80
C LYS A 337 -5.93 -1.79 -8.58
N LYS A 338 -6.42 -0.76 -9.28
CA LYS A 338 -5.93 0.62 -9.13
C LYS A 338 -6.57 1.36 -7.96
N THR A 339 -7.71 0.87 -7.49
CA THR A 339 -8.57 1.51 -6.48
C THR A 339 -8.35 0.97 -5.07
N ARG A 340 -7.40 0.05 -4.88
CA ARG A 340 -7.04 -0.49 -3.58
C ARG A 340 -5.61 -1.02 -3.62
N HIS A 341 -5.01 -1.21 -2.45
CA HIS A 341 -3.76 -1.94 -2.31
C HIS A 341 -3.89 -3.38 -2.84
N ASN A 342 -2.84 -3.92 -3.47
CA ASN A 342 -2.78 -5.32 -3.94
C ASN A 342 -1.81 -6.07 -3.03
N TRP A 343 -2.34 -7.01 -2.26
CA TRP A 343 -1.61 -7.71 -1.20
C TRP A 343 -0.50 -8.61 -1.76
N LYS A 344 0.63 -8.68 -1.04
CA LYS A 344 1.78 -9.52 -1.39
C LYS A 344 1.80 -10.84 -0.63
N GLY A 345 1.27 -10.85 0.59
CA GLY A 345 1.28 -12.01 1.48
C GLY A 345 -0.05 -12.29 2.18
N ILE A 346 -0.15 -13.51 2.72
CA ILE A 346 -1.18 -13.96 3.65
C ILE A 346 -0.56 -13.92 5.06
N TYR A 347 -1.22 -13.24 5.99
CA TYR A 347 -0.80 -13.17 7.38
C TYR A 347 -1.85 -13.83 8.27
N LEU A 348 -1.39 -14.64 9.22
CA LEU A 348 -2.27 -15.30 10.19
C LEU A 348 -2.25 -14.52 11.50
N VAL A 349 -3.37 -13.87 11.79
CA VAL A 349 -3.59 -13.08 13.01
C VAL A 349 -4.71 -13.73 13.80
N SER A 350 -4.65 -13.70 15.12
CA SER A 350 -5.72 -14.20 15.95
C SER A 350 -7.07 -13.61 15.54
N SER A 351 -8.11 -14.45 15.50
CA SER A 351 -9.44 -14.07 15.05
C SER A 351 -10.01 -12.90 15.87
N GLU A 352 -9.64 -12.80 17.16
CA GLU A 352 -9.98 -11.66 18.02
C GLU A 352 -9.47 -10.34 17.43
N ILE A 353 -8.16 -10.21 17.20
CA ILE A 353 -7.56 -8.97 16.69
C ILE A 353 -7.94 -8.73 15.22
N ALA A 354 -7.97 -9.79 14.41
CA ALA A 354 -8.31 -9.71 13.00
C ALA A 354 -9.69 -9.08 12.77
N SER A 355 -10.67 -9.39 13.63
CA SER A 355 -12.04 -8.88 13.54
C SER A 355 -12.20 -7.39 13.94
N VAL A 356 -11.26 -6.87 14.72
CA VAL A 356 -11.38 -5.54 15.35
C VAL A 356 -10.81 -4.43 14.49
N LEU A 357 -9.79 -4.75 13.68
CA LEU A 357 -9.07 -3.82 12.82
C LEU A 357 -9.59 -3.83 11.37
N PRO A 358 -9.85 -2.65 10.76
CA PRO A 358 -10.17 -2.58 9.33
C PRO A 358 -8.89 -2.66 8.49
N TRP A 359 -8.34 -3.86 8.34
CA TRP A 359 -7.03 -4.11 7.72
C TRP A 359 -6.87 -3.52 6.32
N GLU A 360 -7.88 -3.64 5.46
CA GLU A 360 -7.83 -3.09 4.11
C GLU A 360 -7.62 -1.58 4.12
N LYS A 361 -8.33 -0.87 5.02
CA LYS A 361 -8.23 0.59 5.14
C LYS A 361 -6.87 1.01 5.70
N LEU A 362 -6.35 0.26 6.68
CA LEU A 362 -5.05 0.51 7.27
C LEU A 362 -3.95 0.37 6.22
N VAL A 363 -3.91 -0.77 5.52
CA VAL A 363 -2.90 -1.06 4.50
C VAL A 363 -3.03 -0.10 3.31
N GLU A 364 -4.23 0.25 2.90
CA GLU A 364 -4.46 1.28 1.87
C GLU A 364 -3.94 2.66 2.31
N SER A 365 -4.21 3.08 3.55
CA SER A 365 -3.70 4.35 4.07
C SER A 365 -2.17 4.40 4.13
N VAL A 366 -1.52 3.32 4.56
CA VAL A 366 -0.05 3.21 4.51
C VAL A 366 0.44 3.23 3.06
N SER A 367 -0.26 2.54 2.15
CA SER A 367 0.09 2.55 0.73
C SER A 367 -0.01 3.95 0.10
N GLU A 368 -0.96 4.79 0.51
CA GLU A 368 -1.04 6.19 0.08
C GLU A 368 0.05 7.04 0.72
N LEU A 369 0.32 6.87 2.02
CA LEU A 369 1.38 7.57 2.74
C LEU A 369 2.75 7.39 2.06
N LEU A 370 3.05 6.18 1.57
CA LEU A 370 4.31 5.87 0.90
C LEU A 370 4.44 6.47 -0.50
N LYS A 371 3.35 6.97 -1.10
CA LYS A 371 3.40 7.70 -2.39
C LYS A 371 3.77 9.17 -2.20
N GLU A 372 3.59 9.73 -1.00
CA GLU A 372 3.94 11.11 -0.72
C GLU A 372 5.46 11.31 -0.81
N LYS A 373 5.90 12.51 -1.20
CA LYS A 373 7.33 12.82 -1.32
C LYS A 373 7.93 12.93 0.08
N VAL A 374 8.79 11.98 0.46
CA VAL A 374 9.47 11.95 1.75
C VAL A 374 10.94 12.29 1.56
N GLU A 375 11.32 13.51 1.97
CA GLU A 375 12.67 14.03 1.85
C GLU A 375 13.60 13.56 2.96
N LYS A 376 13.13 13.01 4.07
CA LYS A 376 13.97 12.44 5.13
C LYS A 376 13.17 11.39 5.88
N ASP A 377 13.86 10.36 6.37
CA ASP A 377 13.27 9.38 7.29
C ASP A 377 12.60 10.09 8.47
N TYR A 378 11.39 9.65 8.81
CA TYR A 378 10.67 10.14 9.98
C TYR A 378 9.88 9.01 10.64
N GLY A 379 9.66 9.13 11.95
CA GLY A 379 8.84 8.21 12.72
C GLY A 379 7.42 8.73 12.90
N LEU A 380 6.44 7.84 12.82
CA LEU A 380 5.05 8.10 13.21
C LEU A 380 4.69 7.24 14.43
N PRO A 381 4.14 7.81 15.52
CA PRO A 381 3.66 7.00 16.63
C PRO A 381 2.57 6.03 16.15
N LEU A 382 2.87 4.72 16.17
CA LEU A 382 2.00 3.71 15.58
C LEU A 382 0.68 3.61 16.36
N ASN A 383 0.73 3.77 17.69
CA ASN A 383 -0.45 3.84 18.54
C ASN A 383 -1.44 4.93 18.07
N GLU A 384 -0.97 6.17 17.92
CA GLU A 384 -1.80 7.30 17.46
C GLU A 384 -2.29 7.08 16.03
N TYR A 385 -1.46 6.47 15.18
CA TYR A 385 -1.85 6.12 13.82
C TYR A 385 -2.99 5.10 13.79
N LEU A 386 -2.94 4.07 14.64
CA LEU A 386 -3.99 3.04 14.77
C LEU A 386 -5.32 3.62 15.29
N LEU A 387 -5.27 4.62 16.17
CA LEU A 387 -6.48 5.28 16.70
C LEU A 387 -7.34 5.94 15.61
N LYS A 388 -6.77 6.26 14.43
CA LYS A 388 -7.52 6.76 13.27
C LYS A 388 -8.47 5.70 12.68
N PHE A 389 -8.18 4.42 12.87
CA PHE A 389 -8.94 3.31 12.30
C PHE A 389 -9.85 2.65 13.33
N ARG A 390 -9.39 2.57 14.59
CA ARG A 390 -10.13 1.93 15.66
C ARG A 390 -9.87 2.64 16.98
N LYS A 391 -10.95 3.08 17.63
CA LYS A 391 -10.89 3.41 19.05
C LYS A 391 -10.69 2.12 19.83
N ALA A 392 -9.60 2.05 20.58
CA ALA A 392 -9.21 0.94 21.40
C ALA A 392 -8.70 1.48 22.74
N ASP A 393 -8.80 0.66 23.79
CA ASP A 393 -8.12 0.96 25.04
C ASP A 393 -6.60 0.72 24.91
N ALA A 394 -5.85 1.11 25.95
CA ALA A 394 -4.41 0.99 25.95
C ALA A 394 -3.93 -0.46 25.80
N ALA A 395 -4.59 -1.41 26.47
CA ALA A 395 -4.20 -2.82 26.46
C ALA A 395 -4.36 -3.46 25.08
N LEU A 396 -5.47 -3.18 24.40
CA LEU A 396 -5.72 -3.64 23.05
C LEU A 396 -4.76 -2.99 22.05
N CYS A 397 -4.46 -1.70 22.20
CA CYS A 397 -3.45 -1.02 21.39
C CYS A 397 -2.06 -1.65 21.53
N GLU A 398 -1.62 -1.95 22.75
CA GLU A 398 -0.33 -2.60 23.00
C GLU A 398 -0.25 -3.99 22.34
N ARG A 399 -1.33 -4.78 22.40
CA ARG A 399 -1.44 -6.06 21.68
C ARG A 399 -1.37 -5.89 20.16
N MET A 400 -2.01 -4.85 19.61
CA MET A 400 -2.08 -4.62 18.16
C MET A 400 -0.75 -4.19 17.53
N ILE A 401 0.09 -3.43 18.24
CA ILE A 401 1.35 -2.88 17.71
C ILE A 401 2.26 -3.95 17.07
N PRO A 402 2.66 -5.03 17.77
CA PRO A 402 3.55 -6.04 17.19
C PRO A 402 2.92 -6.77 15.99
N ILE A 403 1.59 -6.93 16.02
CA ILE A 403 0.81 -7.59 14.97
C ILE A 403 0.82 -6.74 13.70
N VAL A 404 0.48 -5.46 13.83
CA VAL A 404 0.50 -4.52 12.71
C VAL A 404 1.92 -4.35 12.20
N ALA A 405 2.93 -4.28 13.08
CA ALA A 405 4.33 -4.22 12.68
C ALA A 405 4.73 -5.41 11.81
N HIS A 406 4.30 -6.63 12.16
CA HIS A 406 4.55 -7.84 11.38
C HIS A 406 3.95 -7.73 9.96
N VAL A 407 2.68 -7.33 9.85
CA VAL A 407 2.00 -7.15 8.56
C VAL A 407 2.67 -6.07 7.72
N LEU A 408 2.98 -4.91 8.30
CA LEU A 408 3.62 -3.79 7.59
C LEU A 408 5.04 -4.11 7.14
N LYS A 409 5.78 -4.93 7.90
CA LYS A 409 7.09 -5.45 7.50
C LYS A 409 6.97 -6.34 6.27
N GLY A 410 6.02 -7.27 6.27
CA GLY A 410 5.80 -8.17 5.13
C GLY A 410 5.31 -7.44 3.88
N GLU A 411 4.33 -6.55 4.02
CA GLU A 411 3.71 -5.88 2.87
C GLU A 411 4.57 -4.73 2.31
N PHE A 412 5.27 -3.98 3.15
CA PHE A 412 5.92 -2.73 2.76
C PHE A 412 7.41 -2.64 3.10
N SER A 413 8.00 -3.68 3.71
CA SER A 413 9.37 -3.62 4.24
C SER A 413 9.58 -2.50 5.26
N LEU A 414 8.51 -2.07 5.94
CA LEU A 414 8.58 -1.04 6.97
C LEU A 414 9.00 -1.64 8.31
N ARG A 415 9.65 -0.82 9.13
CA ARG A 415 10.09 -1.18 10.48
C ARG A 415 9.38 -0.33 11.51
N VAL A 416 9.18 -0.92 12.68
CA VAL A 416 8.65 -0.24 13.87
C VAL A 416 9.75 -0.29 14.93
N GLU A 417 10.18 0.87 15.40
CA GLU A 417 11.24 1.04 16.40
C GLU A 417 10.66 1.84 17.57
N GLU A 418 10.69 1.29 18.78
CA GLU A 418 10.17 1.96 19.99
C GLU A 418 8.72 2.47 19.84
N GLY A 419 7.87 1.71 19.16
CA GLY A 419 6.47 2.10 18.87
C GLY A 419 6.30 3.12 17.74
N MET A 420 7.38 3.53 17.09
CA MET A 420 7.38 4.46 15.96
C MET A 420 7.45 3.69 14.64
N LEU A 421 6.45 3.83 13.78
CA LEU A 421 6.50 3.38 12.40
C LEU A 421 7.48 4.27 11.62
N ILE A 422 8.57 3.70 11.15
CA ILE A 422 9.61 4.44 10.43
C ILE A 422 9.26 4.50 8.94
N ILE A 423 8.96 5.69 8.46
CA ILE A 423 8.73 5.96 7.03
C ILE A 423 10.07 6.37 6.41
N PRO A 424 10.64 5.57 5.49
CA PRO A 424 11.92 5.87 4.88
C PRO A 424 11.78 6.99 3.84
N ARG A 425 12.87 7.73 3.64
CA ARG A 425 13.05 8.62 2.49
C ARG A 425 12.81 7.85 1.19
N ASN A 426 11.99 8.43 0.31
CA ASN A 426 11.74 7.90 -1.04
C ASN A 426 12.26 8.80 -2.16
N THR A 427 12.95 9.88 -1.83
CA THR A 427 13.59 10.79 -2.79
C THR A 427 15.10 10.63 -2.81
N TYR A 428 15.74 10.91 -3.95
CA TYR A 428 17.19 11.05 -4.00
C TYR A 428 17.66 12.23 -3.13
N LYS A 429 18.63 11.96 -2.26
CA LYS A 429 19.34 13.00 -1.50
C LYS A 429 19.99 13.98 -2.47
N GLN A 430 19.75 15.25 -2.27
CA GLN A 430 20.18 16.33 -3.16
C GLN A 430 21.59 16.82 -2.80
N ILE A 431 22.31 17.38 -3.78
CA ILE A 431 23.68 17.90 -3.59
C ILE A 431 23.78 18.88 -2.42
N HIS A 432 22.74 19.71 -2.21
CA HIS A 432 22.74 20.69 -1.13
C HIS A 432 22.68 20.04 0.25
N GLU A 433 22.05 18.88 0.40
CA GLU A 433 21.99 18.15 1.67
C GLU A 433 23.36 17.56 2.02
N TYR A 434 24.05 16.95 1.05
CA TYR A 434 25.42 16.48 1.23
C TYR A 434 26.38 17.62 1.61
N ALA A 435 26.28 18.75 0.91
CA ALA A 435 27.08 19.93 1.21
C ALA A 435 26.76 20.51 2.61
N TYR A 436 25.49 20.44 3.04
CA TYR A 436 25.07 20.93 4.35
C TYR A 436 25.72 20.10 5.46
N GLU A 437 25.60 18.78 5.40
CA GLU A 437 26.18 17.89 6.40
C GLU A 437 27.71 17.94 6.43
N ALA A 438 28.35 17.99 5.26
CA ALA A 438 29.79 18.16 5.18
C ALA A 438 30.26 19.45 5.86
N LEU A 439 29.55 20.57 5.61
CA LEU A 439 29.85 21.85 6.25
C LEU A 439 29.51 21.86 7.74
N ASP A 440 28.46 21.14 8.16
CA ASP A 440 28.09 21.00 9.57
C ASP A 440 29.15 20.23 10.36
N ILE A 441 29.66 19.12 9.79
CA ILE A 441 30.73 18.31 10.36
C ILE A 441 32.06 19.08 10.42
N LEU A 442 32.34 19.93 9.42
CA LEU A 442 33.51 20.83 9.47
C LEU A 442 33.44 21.82 10.64
N GLY A 443 32.23 22.18 11.09
CA GLY A 443 31.99 23.01 12.28
C GLY A 443 32.48 24.46 12.19
N LYS A 444 33.01 24.87 11.03
CA LYS A 444 33.56 26.21 10.79
C LYS A 444 33.27 26.65 9.35
N PRO A 445 33.32 27.96 9.07
CA PRO A 445 33.22 28.42 7.70
C PRO A 445 34.36 27.87 6.85
N SER A 446 34.00 27.32 5.70
CA SER A 446 34.93 26.63 4.82
C SER A 446 34.73 27.04 3.38
N SER A 447 35.79 26.93 2.61
CA SER A 447 35.78 27.16 1.16
C SER A 447 34.97 26.09 0.44
N VAL A 448 34.48 26.40 -0.76
CA VAL A 448 33.79 25.40 -1.61
C VAL A 448 34.66 24.16 -1.85
N ASN A 449 35.98 24.33 -1.99
CA ASN A 449 36.93 23.21 -2.15
C ASN A 449 36.92 22.30 -0.92
N GLU A 450 37.10 22.86 0.28
CA GLU A 450 37.10 22.08 1.53
C GLU A 450 35.78 21.34 1.75
N ILE A 451 34.64 22.00 1.46
CA ILE A 451 33.31 21.37 1.55
C ILE A 451 33.21 20.23 0.53
N THR A 452 33.69 20.43 -0.70
CA THR A 452 33.64 19.39 -1.75
C THR A 452 34.48 18.18 -1.38
N GLU A 453 35.69 18.39 -0.87
CA GLU A 453 36.54 17.28 -0.42
C GLU A 453 35.93 16.55 0.78
N LYS A 454 35.31 17.29 1.72
CA LYS A 454 34.59 16.66 2.83
C LYS A 454 33.38 15.85 2.37
N VAL A 455 32.65 16.32 1.34
CA VAL A 455 31.56 15.53 0.72
C VAL A 455 32.10 14.23 0.14
N LYS A 456 33.21 14.27 -0.60
CA LYS A 456 33.83 13.06 -1.17
C LYS A 456 34.35 12.11 -0.09
N GLU A 457 34.90 12.65 1.01
CA GLU A 457 35.36 11.87 2.15
C GLU A 457 34.19 11.11 2.82
N LEU A 458 33.09 11.81 3.11
CA LEU A 458 31.91 11.23 3.76
C LEU A 458 31.11 10.32 2.83
N TYR A 459 31.13 10.61 1.53
CA TYR A 459 30.28 9.98 0.52
C TYR A 459 31.09 9.61 -0.74
N PRO A 460 32.05 8.67 -0.62
CA PRO A 460 33.03 8.37 -1.68
C PRO A 460 32.40 7.83 -2.97
N ASN A 461 31.23 7.21 -2.87
CA ASN A 461 30.50 6.64 -4.02
C ASN A 461 29.63 7.68 -4.74
N THR A 462 29.71 8.97 -4.38
CA THR A 462 28.92 10.02 -5.04
C THR A 462 29.74 10.70 -6.16
N HIS A 463 29.13 10.92 -7.32
CA HIS A 463 29.74 11.67 -8.43
C HIS A 463 29.58 13.20 -8.28
N ILE A 464 29.57 13.70 -7.04
CA ILE A 464 29.33 15.12 -6.76
C ILE A 464 30.58 15.94 -7.11
N THR A 465 30.40 16.94 -7.97
CA THR A 465 31.48 17.80 -8.45
C THR A 465 31.58 19.10 -7.67
N HIS A 466 32.75 19.72 -7.69
CA HIS A 466 32.98 21.04 -7.11
C HIS A 466 32.01 22.10 -7.68
N THR A 467 31.71 22.05 -8.99
CA THR A 467 30.74 22.95 -9.62
C THR A 467 29.31 22.73 -9.12
N GLY A 468 28.92 21.47 -8.90
CA GLY A 468 27.65 21.10 -8.27
C GLY A 468 27.50 21.65 -6.86
N VAL A 469 28.51 21.43 -6.00
CA VAL A 469 28.56 21.96 -4.62
C VAL A 469 28.49 23.48 -4.63
N ARG A 470 29.32 24.16 -5.45
CA ARG A 470 29.31 25.61 -5.59
C ARG A 470 27.92 26.16 -5.91
N SER A 471 27.20 25.47 -6.79
CA SER A 471 25.87 25.88 -7.25
C SER A 471 24.80 25.61 -6.18
N ALA A 472 24.94 24.53 -5.42
CA ALA A 472 24.08 24.20 -4.29
C ALA A 472 24.21 25.22 -3.13
N LEU A 473 25.43 25.60 -2.76
CA LEU A 473 25.72 26.55 -1.68
C LEU A 473 25.18 27.96 -1.92
N ARG A 474 24.97 28.33 -3.19
CA ARG A 474 24.39 29.64 -3.57
C ARG A 474 22.88 29.71 -3.36
N ARG A 475 22.20 28.57 -3.23
CA ARG A 475 20.74 28.50 -3.02
C ARG A 475 20.43 28.62 -1.52
N ALA A 476 19.24 29.13 -1.18
CA ALA A 476 18.82 29.41 0.18
C ALA A 476 18.44 28.15 0.99
N TYR A 477 19.29 27.13 1.01
CA TYR A 477 19.11 25.89 1.78
C TYR A 477 19.80 25.96 3.15
N GLY A 478 19.73 27.13 3.80
CA GLY A 478 20.39 27.35 5.09
C GLY A 478 21.90 27.63 5.03
N PHE A 479 22.46 27.87 3.83
CA PHE A 479 23.82 28.36 3.65
C PHE A 479 23.89 29.89 3.71
N ILE A 480 25.01 30.43 4.16
CA ILE A 480 25.31 31.87 4.14
C ILE A 480 26.75 32.11 3.68
N PRO A 481 26.98 33.01 2.70
CA PRO A 481 28.32 33.32 2.22
C PRO A 481 29.09 34.16 3.24
N MET A 482 30.38 33.90 3.40
CA MET A 482 31.30 34.71 4.21
C MET A 482 31.99 35.77 3.34
N GLY A 483 31.22 36.70 2.81
CA GLY A 483 31.72 37.71 1.87
C GLY A 483 31.91 37.20 0.44
N ARG A 484 32.98 37.64 -0.24
CA ARG A 484 33.26 37.32 -1.67
C ARG A 484 34.32 36.23 -1.88
N SER A 485 34.79 35.59 -0.82
CA SER A 485 35.92 34.65 -0.84
C SER A 485 35.54 33.21 -1.25
N SER A 486 34.30 32.94 -1.64
CA SER A 486 33.79 31.56 -1.85
C SER A 486 33.86 30.69 -0.58
N TYR A 487 33.82 31.31 0.60
CA TYR A 487 33.62 30.63 1.87
C TYR A 487 32.14 30.67 2.24
N PHE A 488 31.65 29.59 2.82
CA PHE A 488 30.27 29.45 3.27
C PHE A 488 30.24 28.98 4.71
N GLY A 489 29.23 29.44 5.44
CA GLY A 489 28.83 28.90 6.74
C GLY A 489 27.36 28.50 6.74
N LEU A 490 26.88 27.97 7.86
CA LEU A 490 25.48 27.62 8.05
C LEU A 490 24.71 28.74 8.75
N LYS A 491 23.51 29.04 8.28
CA LYS A 491 22.64 30.09 8.84
C LYS A 491 22.34 29.84 10.33
N LYS A 492 22.22 28.58 10.75
CA LYS A 492 22.01 28.21 12.16
C LYS A 492 23.13 28.71 13.09
N TRP A 493 24.35 28.90 12.57
CA TRP A 493 25.48 29.36 13.36
C TRP A 493 25.37 30.80 13.84
N GLU A 494 24.56 31.65 13.21
CA GLU A 494 24.32 33.02 13.70
C GLU A 494 23.62 33.03 15.06
N LYS A 495 22.89 31.95 15.40
CA LYS A 495 22.24 31.79 16.70
C LYS A 495 23.09 31.04 17.73
N SER A 496 24.00 30.18 17.28
CA SER A 496 24.76 29.28 18.16
C SER A 496 26.22 29.69 18.38
N ILE A 497 26.82 30.47 17.48
CA ILE A 497 28.22 30.90 17.56
C ILE A 497 28.27 32.39 17.89
N LYS A 498 28.93 32.73 19.00
CA LYS A 498 29.14 34.13 19.41
C LYS A 498 29.95 34.87 18.33
N ASN A 499 29.55 36.11 18.03
CA ASN A 499 30.21 36.97 17.04
C ASN A 499 30.22 36.38 15.62
N PHE A 500 29.24 35.53 15.27
CA PHE A 500 29.11 34.98 13.93
C PHE A 500 28.00 35.68 13.15
N LYS A 501 28.36 36.26 12.00
CA LYS A 501 27.40 36.88 11.09
C LYS A 501 27.76 36.63 9.63
N GLY A 502 26.82 36.05 8.91
CA GLY A 502 26.94 35.77 7.47
C GLY A 502 26.79 37.02 6.62
N GLY A 503 26.96 36.87 5.30
CA GLY A 503 26.77 37.95 4.33
C GLY A 503 28.02 38.79 4.07
N THR A 504 27.84 39.79 3.21
CA THR A 504 28.89 40.75 2.86
C THR A 504 28.95 41.90 3.87
N ILE A 505 30.04 42.70 3.84
CA ILE A 505 30.14 43.93 4.65
C ILE A 505 28.91 44.81 4.41
N ARG A 506 28.43 44.92 3.16
CA ARG A 506 27.23 45.72 2.83
C ARG A 506 25.99 45.21 3.53
N ASP A 507 25.80 43.89 3.58
CA ASP A 507 24.61 43.30 4.19
C ASP A 507 24.60 43.54 5.69
N ILE A 508 25.75 43.34 6.35
CA ILE A 508 25.89 43.56 7.80
C ILE A 508 25.71 45.04 8.15
N VAL A 509 26.29 45.96 7.36
CA VAL A 509 26.13 47.40 7.59
C VAL A 509 24.69 47.84 7.31
N ARG A 510 24.05 47.33 6.25
CA ARG A 510 22.65 47.64 5.94
C ARG A 510 21.74 47.27 7.11
N GLU A 511 21.88 46.05 7.62
CA GLU A 511 21.12 45.57 8.78
C GLU A 511 21.40 46.44 10.01
N TYR A 512 22.66 46.78 10.27
CA TYR A 512 23.03 47.65 11.40
C TYR A 512 22.39 49.05 11.33
N LEU A 513 22.29 49.63 10.14
CA LEU A 513 21.69 50.95 9.90
C LEU A 513 20.15 50.90 9.85
N GLN A 514 19.55 49.71 9.71
CA GLN A 514 18.10 49.57 9.54
C GLN A 514 17.32 50.02 10.78
N ASP A 515 17.88 49.85 11.98
CA ASP A 515 17.26 50.26 13.24
C ASP A 515 17.74 51.63 13.74
N LYS A 516 18.50 52.37 12.91
CA LYS A 516 19.03 53.70 13.26
C LYS A 516 18.23 54.79 12.59
N SER A 517 17.81 55.78 13.38
CA SER A 517 17.11 56.99 12.90
C SER A 517 18.09 58.07 12.41
N LEU A 518 19.35 58.04 12.86
CA LEU A 518 20.39 58.99 12.48
C LEU A 518 21.49 58.32 11.63
N PRO A 519 22.21 59.08 10.79
CA PRO A 519 23.40 58.58 10.10
C PRO A 519 24.45 58.16 11.12
N ILE A 520 25.17 57.09 10.85
CA ILE A 520 26.19 56.54 11.76
C ILE A 520 27.58 56.87 11.25
N SER A 521 28.48 57.24 12.17
CA SER A 521 29.87 57.53 11.80
C SER A 521 30.55 56.27 11.27
N LEU A 522 31.42 56.41 10.27
CA LEU A 522 32.18 55.29 9.73
C LEU A 522 33.02 54.58 10.81
N LYS A 523 33.47 55.31 11.84
CA LYS A 523 34.19 54.75 12.99
C LYS A 523 33.32 53.77 13.78
N GLU A 524 32.08 54.15 14.09
CA GLU A 524 31.11 53.29 14.78
C GLU A 524 30.74 52.07 13.93
N ILE A 525 30.58 52.25 12.62
CA ILE A 525 30.32 51.13 11.70
C ILE A 525 31.46 50.10 11.75
N ILE A 526 32.72 50.54 11.78
CA ILE A 526 33.87 49.63 11.90
C ILE A 526 33.89 48.94 13.26
N GLN A 527 33.60 49.67 14.33
CA GLN A 527 33.53 49.09 15.67
C GLN A 527 32.46 47.99 15.75
N TYR A 528 31.30 48.21 15.12
CA TYR A 528 30.26 47.19 15.01
C TYR A 528 30.69 45.99 14.14
N LEU A 529 31.43 46.23 13.06
CA LEU A 529 31.92 45.17 12.17
C LEU A 529 33.05 44.34 12.76
N ALA A 530 33.87 44.91 13.67
CA ALA A 530 35.11 44.31 14.14
C ALA A 530 34.97 42.86 14.66
N PRO A 531 33.93 42.49 15.45
CA PRO A 531 33.74 41.11 15.90
C PRO A 531 33.51 40.12 14.75
N TYR A 532 32.92 40.58 13.65
CA TYR A 532 32.52 39.73 12.52
C TYR A 532 33.54 39.77 11.38
N ARG A 533 34.24 40.89 11.19
CA ARG A 533 35.16 41.18 10.08
C ARG A 533 36.38 41.92 10.63
N PRO A 534 37.32 41.23 11.31
CA PRO A 534 38.44 41.88 12.01
C PRO A 534 39.38 42.66 11.08
N ASN A 535 39.44 42.30 9.79
CA ASN A 535 40.28 42.97 8.80
C ASN A 535 39.60 44.19 8.13
N ALA A 536 38.39 44.57 8.55
CA ALA A 536 37.67 45.71 7.99
C ALA A 536 38.23 47.03 8.53
N HIS A 537 38.67 47.92 7.64
CA HIS A 537 39.19 49.24 7.99
C HIS A 537 38.49 50.35 7.19
N SER A 538 38.54 51.59 7.68
CA SER A 538 37.71 52.71 7.18
C SER A 538 37.74 52.89 5.67
N LYS A 539 38.94 52.90 5.10
CA LYS A 539 39.12 53.06 3.64
C LYS A 539 38.45 51.91 2.86
N SER A 540 38.65 50.66 3.30
CA SER A 540 38.09 49.48 2.62
C SER A 540 36.57 49.43 2.75
N VAL A 541 36.03 49.67 3.95
CA VAL A 541 34.57 49.71 4.17
C VAL A 541 33.93 50.82 3.36
N LEU A 542 34.43 52.05 3.43
CA LEU A 542 33.88 53.18 2.68
C LEU A 542 33.90 52.94 1.17
N THR A 543 35.04 52.50 0.61
CA THR A 543 35.13 52.16 -0.81
C THR A 543 34.18 51.02 -1.17
N ASN A 544 34.02 50.02 -0.29
CA ASN A 544 33.11 48.90 -0.53
C ASN A 544 31.63 49.34 -0.56
N LEU A 545 31.22 50.21 0.37
CA LEU A 545 29.87 50.77 0.44
C LEU A 545 29.59 51.69 -0.77
N LYS A 546 30.52 52.58 -1.13
CA LYS A 546 30.37 53.46 -2.31
C LYS A 546 30.31 52.71 -3.64
N ALA A 547 30.98 51.56 -3.72
CA ALA A 547 30.93 50.70 -4.90
C ALA A 547 29.61 49.89 -5.00
N ASP A 548 28.61 50.19 -4.17
CA ASP A 548 27.31 49.56 -4.24
C ASP A 548 26.47 50.12 -5.39
N ALA A 549 26.23 49.29 -6.41
CA ALA A 549 25.45 49.69 -7.58
C ALA A 549 23.94 49.77 -7.30
N SER A 550 23.48 49.25 -6.15
CA SER A 550 22.08 49.28 -5.75
C SER A 550 21.66 50.57 -5.06
N ASP A 551 22.58 51.51 -4.88
CA ASP A 551 22.34 52.83 -4.27
C ASP A 551 21.67 52.73 -2.89
N THR A 552 22.05 51.69 -2.12
CA THR A 552 21.49 51.41 -0.78
C THR A 552 21.87 52.48 0.23
N PHE A 553 23.05 53.08 0.09
CA PHE A 553 23.69 53.91 1.13
C PHE A 553 23.73 55.38 0.73
N VAL A 554 23.47 56.26 1.70
CA VAL A 554 23.65 57.72 1.58
C VAL A 554 24.89 58.12 2.37
N PHE A 555 25.72 58.96 1.78
CA PHE A 555 26.98 59.42 2.39
C PHE A 555 26.87 60.89 2.76
N PHE A 556 27.23 61.21 3.99
CA PHE A 556 27.21 62.56 4.54
C PHE A 556 28.63 63.05 4.81
N GLN A 557 28.78 64.37 4.99
CA GLN A 557 30.03 64.96 5.43
C GLN A 557 30.55 64.34 6.73
N ARG A 558 31.84 64.55 7.02
CA ARG A 558 32.52 63.99 8.20
C ARG A 558 32.46 62.45 8.30
N SER A 559 32.29 61.77 7.17
CA SER A 559 32.26 60.29 7.06
C SER A 559 31.09 59.61 7.79
N TYR A 560 29.90 60.20 7.74
CA TYR A 560 28.67 59.57 8.22
C TYR A 560 27.97 58.81 7.08
N VAL A 561 27.32 57.70 7.41
CA VAL A 561 26.64 56.82 6.45
C VAL A 561 25.22 56.53 6.94
N GLY A 562 24.25 56.68 6.05
CA GLY A 562 22.86 56.29 6.25
C GLY A 562 22.37 55.34 5.16
N LEU A 563 21.12 54.90 5.28
CA LEU A 563 20.36 54.22 4.24
C LEU A 563 19.55 55.20 3.40
N LYS A 564 19.47 54.93 2.09
CA LYS A 564 18.61 55.66 1.16
C LYS A 564 17.14 55.37 1.47
N GLY A 565 16.28 56.39 1.36
CA GLY A 565 14.85 56.28 1.66
C GLY A 565 14.47 56.50 3.13
N LYS A 566 15.42 56.88 3.98
CA LYS A 566 15.16 57.39 5.33
C LYS A 566 15.33 58.91 5.37
N GLU A 567 14.55 59.55 6.24
CA GLU A 567 14.68 60.97 6.54
C GLU A 567 15.75 61.19 7.60
N TYR A 568 16.58 62.21 7.41
CA TYR A 568 17.66 62.57 8.32
C TYR A 568 17.63 64.08 8.59
N PRO A 569 18.10 64.54 9.78
CA PRO A 569 18.16 65.96 10.10
C PRO A 569 19.02 66.78 9.13
N GLU A 570 18.64 68.04 8.91
CA GLU A 570 19.32 68.97 7.98
C GLU A 570 20.79 69.24 8.34
N ASP A 571 21.17 69.08 9.61
CA ASP A 571 22.54 69.22 10.11
C ASP A 571 23.54 68.25 9.44
N TYR A 572 23.05 67.21 8.76
CA TYR A 572 23.86 66.26 8.01
C TYR A 572 23.89 66.62 6.52
N GLU A 573 24.90 67.38 6.11
CA GLU A 573 25.13 67.71 4.69
C GLU A 573 25.45 66.45 3.85
N ILE A 574 24.60 66.17 2.87
CA ILE A 574 24.76 65.04 1.93
C ILE A 574 25.93 65.32 0.98
N ILE A 575 26.81 64.33 0.79
CA ILE A 575 27.84 64.39 -0.25
C ILE A 575 27.21 64.02 -1.58
N ILE A 576 26.92 65.03 -2.41
CA ILE A 576 26.57 64.82 -3.82
C ILE A 576 27.88 64.53 -4.58
N GLU A 577 28.21 63.25 -4.74
CA GLU A 577 29.34 62.86 -5.59
C GLU A 577 29.01 63.20 -7.05
N LYS A 578 29.74 64.17 -7.63
CA LYS A 578 29.73 64.38 -9.09
C LYS A 578 30.17 63.07 -9.75
N ALA A 579 29.33 62.51 -10.62
CA ALA A 579 29.69 61.33 -11.39
C ALA A 579 31.01 61.59 -12.13
N VAL A 580 32.08 60.89 -11.74
CA VAL A 580 33.35 60.93 -12.47
C VAL A 580 33.05 60.36 -13.86
N LYS A 581 33.06 61.22 -14.89
CA LYS A 581 32.84 60.80 -16.29
C LYS A 581 33.82 59.66 -16.60
N LYS A 582 33.30 58.43 -16.70
CA LYS A 582 34.10 57.27 -17.09
C LYS A 582 34.51 57.46 -18.54
N ARG A 583 35.81 57.30 -18.82
CA ARG A 583 36.29 57.35 -20.20
C ARG A 583 35.64 56.24 -21.03
N THR A 584 35.18 56.57 -22.22
CA THR A 584 34.66 55.57 -23.18
C THR A 584 35.77 54.61 -23.61
N TRP A 585 35.41 53.53 -24.29
CA TRP A 585 36.41 52.60 -24.81
C TRP A 585 37.32 53.33 -25.82
N GLU A 586 36.74 54.17 -26.65
CA GLU A 586 37.38 54.96 -27.70
C GLU A 586 38.30 56.03 -27.08
N GLU A 587 37.86 56.73 -26.03
CA GLU A 587 38.68 57.70 -25.31
C GLU A 587 39.92 57.04 -24.67
N ASN A 588 39.78 55.82 -24.14
CA ASN A 588 40.92 55.07 -23.59
C ASN A 588 41.83 54.50 -24.69
N TYR A 589 41.26 54.04 -25.80
CA TYR A 589 42.00 53.55 -26.97
C TYR A 589 42.87 54.66 -27.55
N ASN A 590 42.28 55.84 -27.80
CA ASN A 590 43.01 57.00 -28.30
C ASN A 590 44.10 57.44 -27.31
N SER A 591 43.77 57.51 -26.01
CA SER A 591 44.77 57.85 -24.98
C SER A 591 45.94 56.84 -24.94
N LEU A 592 45.68 55.56 -25.21
CA LEU A 592 46.73 54.54 -25.30
C LEU A 592 47.52 54.68 -26.59
N SER A 593 46.85 54.92 -27.72
CA SER A 593 47.48 55.16 -29.02
C SER A 593 48.46 56.33 -28.96
N ASP A 594 48.02 57.46 -28.43
CA ASP A 594 48.85 58.66 -28.24
C ASP A 594 50.04 58.37 -27.33
N PHE A 595 49.83 57.60 -26.27
CA PHE A 595 50.91 57.21 -25.37
C PHE A 595 51.95 56.35 -26.10
N VAL A 596 51.52 55.38 -26.90
CA VAL A 596 52.41 54.50 -27.67
C VAL A 596 53.17 55.29 -28.73
N GLN A 597 52.49 56.18 -29.47
CA GLN A 597 53.13 57.04 -30.46
C GLN A 597 54.16 57.96 -29.82
N LYS A 598 53.83 58.60 -28.69
CA LYS A 598 54.71 59.55 -28.01
C LYS A 598 55.92 58.90 -27.34
N ASN A 599 55.76 57.70 -26.78
CA ASN A 599 56.79 57.06 -25.95
C ASN A 599 57.47 55.87 -26.65
N GLY A 600 57.01 55.46 -27.83
CA GLY A 600 57.52 54.30 -28.57
C GLY A 600 57.30 52.96 -27.86
N ARG A 601 56.50 52.93 -26.78
CA ARG A 601 56.31 51.75 -25.92
C ARG A 601 54.95 51.73 -25.24
N LEU A 602 54.55 50.56 -24.78
CA LEU A 602 53.41 50.40 -23.88
C LEU A 602 53.75 50.86 -22.45
N PRO A 603 52.76 51.33 -21.68
CA PRO A 603 52.93 51.66 -20.26
C PRO A 603 53.29 50.40 -19.45
N MET A 604 54.12 50.56 -18.41
CA MET A 604 54.61 49.47 -17.57
C MET A 604 53.92 49.46 -16.20
N SER A 605 54.00 48.33 -15.49
CA SER A 605 53.46 48.20 -14.12
C SER A 605 54.17 49.09 -13.10
N SER A 606 55.43 49.45 -13.36
CA SER A 606 56.29 50.28 -12.51
C SER A 606 56.15 51.79 -12.76
N GLU A 607 55.25 52.20 -13.66
CA GLU A 607 55.01 53.61 -13.98
C GLU A 607 54.52 54.40 -12.75
N LYS A 608 55.05 55.61 -12.59
CA LYS A 608 54.70 56.50 -11.46
C LYS A 608 53.71 57.60 -11.87
N THR A 609 53.50 57.82 -13.17
CA THR A 609 52.59 58.85 -13.66
C THR A 609 51.14 58.34 -13.65
N PRO A 610 50.16 59.13 -13.16
CA PRO A 610 48.75 58.70 -13.09
C PRO A 610 48.18 58.22 -14.42
N GLN A 611 48.53 58.88 -15.53
CA GLN A 611 48.07 58.54 -16.87
C GLN A 611 48.56 57.16 -17.31
N ALA A 612 49.85 56.86 -17.13
CA ALA A 612 50.41 55.57 -17.53
C ALA A 612 49.87 54.41 -16.68
N ILE A 613 49.63 54.64 -15.37
CA ILE A 613 49.00 53.64 -14.49
C ILE A 613 47.57 53.31 -14.95
N ILE A 614 46.78 54.32 -15.32
CA ILE A 614 45.41 54.14 -15.83
C ILE A 614 45.43 53.31 -17.12
N LEU A 615 46.31 53.66 -18.07
CA LEU A 615 46.43 52.97 -19.34
C LEU A 615 46.92 51.52 -19.17
N TYR A 616 47.89 51.27 -18.28
CA TYR A 616 48.34 49.91 -17.95
C TYR A 616 47.21 49.04 -17.40
N ARG A 617 46.42 49.58 -16.46
CA ARG A 617 45.24 48.89 -15.92
C ARG A 617 44.20 48.62 -17.01
N TRP A 618 43.98 49.58 -17.91
CA TRP A 618 43.05 49.42 -19.02
C TRP A 618 43.49 48.30 -19.99
N ILE A 619 44.78 48.21 -20.32
CA ILE A 619 45.35 47.08 -21.10
C ILE A 619 45.04 45.73 -20.44
N SER A 620 45.25 45.63 -19.12
CA SER A 620 45.00 44.39 -18.37
C SER A 620 43.52 43.99 -18.43
N VAL A 621 42.61 44.98 -18.31
CA VAL A 621 41.16 44.75 -18.45
C VAL A 621 40.81 44.26 -19.85
N GLN A 622 41.33 44.88 -20.92
CA GLN A 622 41.04 44.45 -22.30
C GLN A 622 41.53 43.02 -22.57
N LYS A 623 42.74 42.65 -22.11
CA LYS A 623 43.26 41.26 -22.22
C LYS A 623 42.33 40.24 -21.55
N ASN A 624 41.77 40.58 -20.39
CA ASN A 624 40.83 39.70 -19.69
C ASN A 624 39.46 39.61 -20.39
N LEU A 625 38.98 40.71 -20.98
CA LEU A 625 37.75 40.71 -21.77
C LEU A 625 37.87 39.83 -23.02
N ILE A 626 39.01 39.89 -23.71
CA ILE A 626 39.34 39.03 -24.86
C ILE A 626 39.35 37.56 -24.44
N LYS A 627 40.08 37.22 -23.36
CA LYS A 627 40.16 35.85 -22.83
C LYS A 627 38.78 35.23 -22.52
N ASN A 628 37.82 36.05 -22.13
CA ASN A 628 36.45 35.61 -21.80
C ASN A 628 35.44 35.82 -22.94
N HIS A 629 35.88 36.20 -24.15
CA HIS A 629 35.03 36.50 -25.31
C HIS A 629 33.95 37.56 -25.06
N ARG A 630 34.30 38.62 -24.33
CA ARG A 630 33.38 39.73 -23.93
C ARG A 630 33.67 41.07 -24.59
N LEU A 631 34.60 41.11 -25.54
CA LEU A 631 34.91 42.29 -26.35
C LEU A 631 34.38 42.07 -27.76
N THR A 632 33.88 43.12 -28.43
CA THR A 632 33.40 42.97 -29.82
C THR A 632 34.57 42.64 -30.75
N PRO A 633 34.36 41.84 -31.82
CA PRO A 633 35.44 41.46 -32.74
C PRO A 633 36.21 42.67 -33.32
N GLU A 634 35.50 43.76 -33.61
CA GLU A 634 36.09 45.01 -34.10
C GLU A 634 37.05 45.65 -33.09
N LYS A 635 36.62 45.77 -31.82
CA LYS A 635 37.42 46.35 -30.74
C LYS A 635 38.59 45.45 -30.36
N GLU A 636 38.41 44.14 -30.42
CA GLU A 636 39.47 43.17 -30.23
C GLU A 636 40.55 43.32 -31.30
N LYS A 637 40.17 43.42 -32.58
CA LYS A 637 41.12 43.64 -33.68
C LYS A 637 41.92 44.93 -33.50
N LEU A 638 41.24 46.06 -33.26
CA LEU A 638 41.89 47.35 -33.01
C LEU A 638 42.86 47.31 -31.83
N PHE A 639 42.43 46.72 -30.71
CA PHE A 639 43.29 46.60 -29.53
C PHE A 639 44.50 45.69 -29.78
N GLN A 640 44.31 44.56 -30.48
CA GLN A 640 45.39 43.64 -30.83
C GLN A 640 46.41 44.28 -31.78
N GLU A 641 45.97 45.06 -32.76
CA GLU A 641 46.84 45.83 -33.66
C GLU A 641 47.67 46.86 -32.88
N LEU A 642 47.05 47.58 -31.94
CA LEU A 642 47.74 48.60 -31.14
C LEU A 642 48.81 48.01 -30.20
N ILE A 643 48.57 46.84 -29.62
CA ILE A 643 49.55 46.19 -28.72
C ILE A 643 50.61 45.36 -29.47
N LYS A 644 50.41 45.05 -30.77
CA LYS A 644 51.38 44.37 -31.63
C LYS A 644 52.62 45.21 -31.93
N VAL A 645 52.55 46.54 -31.78
CA VAL A 645 53.67 47.48 -31.90
C VAL A 645 54.87 47.09 -31.02
N LYS A 646 54.67 46.20 -30.03
CA LYS A 646 55.72 45.68 -29.15
C LYS A 646 56.61 44.55 -29.70
N TYR A 647 56.51 44.15 -30.97
CA TYR A 647 57.34 43.05 -31.49
C TYR A 647 58.40 43.42 -32.53
N GLU A 648 58.41 44.63 -33.10
CA GLU A 648 59.41 45.00 -34.11
C GLU A 648 60.60 45.82 -33.58
N ASN A 649 60.48 46.52 -32.44
CA ASN A 649 61.52 47.47 -31.98
C ASN A 649 62.27 47.09 -30.69
N THR A 650 62.50 45.79 -30.43
CA THR A 650 63.41 45.33 -29.34
C THR A 650 64.53 44.38 -29.82
N LYS A 651 65.02 44.58 -31.05
CA LYS A 651 66.33 44.07 -31.47
C LYS A 651 67.07 45.16 -32.25
N SER A 652 67.81 45.99 -31.54
CA SER A 652 69.02 46.68 -32.01
C SER A 652 69.89 46.90 -30.79
#